data_AF-W0RBI3-F1
#
_entry.id   AF-W0RBI3-F1
#
_cell.length_a   1.000
_cell.length_b   1.000
_cell.length_c   1.000
_cell.angle_alpha   90.00
_cell.angle_beta   90.00
_cell.angle_gamma   90.00
#
_symmetry.space_group_name_H-M   'P 1'
#
loop_
_entity.id
_entity.type
_entity.pdbx_description
1 polymer ?
#
loop_
_entity_poly.entity_id
_entity_poly.type
_entity_poly.pdbx_seq_one_letter_code
_entity_poly.pdbx_strand_id
1 'polypeptide(L)'
;MSGLAPSRAAIEALFDDALDVAPEERAAWLHARCGGDEALEREVSLLLAAHQRSESVLDVPAAGRVVAVLDDDRRGRHIGPYRVLRELGRGGMGVVYLAERADGQFRRRVAVKLLRASADAEELHRRFLAERQILASLSHPNIATLLDGGVADGALPYLVIEYVDGVPITEYCDRHRLDVATRLRLFRDVCAAVQHAHQNLVLHRDLKPGNVLVTRSGEVKLLDFGIAKLLNPTLTDVAAPVTRTAFRLMTPAYASPEQVRGDSLTTTSDVYALGLLLYELLAGSPAHQLTTDAPRAVYEVVCEREVERPSARVVDDEAIAASRGTTSERLRRRLRGDLDAIVAMALRKEPGRRYGSAELLASDVARYLEGLPVLAHRGSGFYRFEKLLRRHRAAAVAAAASVLLLVASAAVALRLASMAARERDRAAGALAQTERTLDESEAVTSLLVGLFEASDPTEGRPDTLTPANLLRRGVARVDRLASQPLAQARMLESLGRVYASRGDFATAGDLLQRALVVRRAELGAGNPTTATTEAALADVLRRRGQYSAWDSLARDALRVRRLALGDAHPDVAASLAQVADVAYMREDLASAEAYMRQGIAVRRRGVGQDSMLARDLATLGTFLCARGRNAECERELREAVAVARRAFPAPHRERARAMLRLADALDDRPGGSAEAESLYVAALADTRAALGDDHAETAQVMKQVGLMLARHGRKTDAERLIRRALAVQERTLGPSHLEVARTMMSLGEVLRDGGYSAEAERVFTDAATRIGGSLGTDHPAYSAALEHIAESLAQRGALDSAAALYRRMITIWASTFGPEAGITREIKAGLAGVLARQRRFAEADTLYRDALTSLHAVTADSHRAVRRTYAGMATLYAAWGKPDSAAVYRRRAGDVDLRDLWP
;
A
#
# COMPACT_ATOMS: atom_id res chain seq x y z
N MET A 1 -21.31 13.78 65.24
CA MET A 1 -21.06 13.21 63.90
C MET A 1 -21.03 14.37 62.91
N SER A 2 -20.06 14.35 62.00
CA SER A 2 -19.58 15.46 61.16
C SER A 2 -20.65 16.16 60.32
N GLY A 3 -20.82 17.47 60.53
CA GLY A 3 -21.58 18.38 59.65
C GLY A 3 -20.77 18.77 58.42
N LEU A 4 -21.27 18.39 57.24
CA LEU A 4 -20.83 18.90 55.95
C LEU A 4 -21.64 20.17 55.64
N ALA A 5 -20.97 21.24 55.23
CA ALA A 5 -21.66 22.43 54.75
C ALA A 5 -22.48 22.09 53.48
N PRO A 6 -23.72 22.58 53.35
CA PRO A 6 -24.56 22.28 52.19
C PRO A 6 -23.90 22.74 50.90
N SER A 7 -23.99 21.91 49.85
CA SER A 7 -23.39 22.26 48.56
C SER A 7 -24.08 23.49 47.96
N ARG A 8 -23.29 24.42 47.43
CA ARG A 8 -23.77 25.68 46.83
C ARG A 8 -24.83 25.44 45.74
N ALA A 9 -24.70 24.35 44.96
CA ALA A 9 -25.67 23.98 43.94
C ALA A 9 -27.03 23.56 44.51
N ALA A 10 -27.06 22.94 45.70
CA ALA A 10 -28.31 22.57 46.37
C ALA A 10 -29.02 23.80 46.96
N ILE A 11 -28.25 24.78 47.45
CA ILE A 11 -28.78 26.07 47.94
C ILE A 11 -29.39 26.86 46.77
N GLU A 12 -28.67 26.97 45.65
CA GLU A 12 -29.12 27.73 44.47
C GLU A 12 -30.39 27.11 43.85
N ALA A 13 -30.47 25.78 43.73
CA ALA A 13 -31.66 25.10 43.20
C ALA A 13 -32.90 25.27 44.10
N LEU A 14 -32.74 25.12 45.43
CA LEU A 14 -33.85 25.30 46.37
C LEU A 14 -34.30 26.77 46.48
N PHE A 15 -33.38 27.72 46.31
CA PHE A 15 -33.69 29.14 46.28
C PHE A 15 -34.54 29.50 45.05
N ASP A 16 -34.14 29.05 43.87
CA ASP A 16 -34.87 29.32 42.62
C ASP A 16 -36.28 28.70 42.66
N ASP A 17 -36.40 27.43 43.09
CA ASP A 17 -37.71 26.77 43.23
C ASP A 17 -38.60 27.46 44.28
N ALA A 18 -38.02 28.01 45.35
CA ALA A 18 -38.76 28.72 46.39
C ALA A 18 -39.30 30.09 45.93
N LEU A 19 -38.72 30.71 44.89
CA LEU A 19 -39.22 31.97 44.32
C LEU A 19 -40.55 31.78 43.59
N ASP A 20 -40.84 30.57 43.11
CA ASP A 20 -42.09 30.22 42.41
C ASP A 20 -43.23 29.81 43.36
N VAL A 21 -42.95 29.62 44.66
CA VAL A 21 -43.95 29.31 45.71
C VAL A 21 -44.52 30.60 46.29
N ALA A 22 -45.80 30.61 46.70
CA ALA A 22 -46.43 31.78 47.32
C ALA A 22 -45.73 32.16 48.65
N PRO A 23 -45.51 33.46 48.97
CA PRO A 23 -44.74 33.89 50.14
C PRO A 23 -45.23 33.31 51.47
N GLU A 24 -46.53 33.11 51.63
CA GLU A 24 -47.11 32.57 52.87
C GLU A 24 -46.82 31.07 53.06
N GLU A 25 -46.54 30.34 51.97
CA GLU A 25 -46.34 28.87 51.97
C GLU A 25 -44.85 28.47 51.92
N ARG A 26 -43.96 29.42 51.60
CA ARG A 26 -42.51 29.17 51.39
C ARG A 26 -41.82 28.53 52.59
N ALA A 27 -42.12 28.95 53.81
CA ALA A 27 -41.45 28.43 55.01
C ALA A 27 -41.78 26.94 55.25
N ALA A 28 -43.05 26.56 55.12
CA ALA A 28 -43.47 25.17 55.26
C ALA A 28 -42.97 24.30 54.09
N TRP A 29 -42.96 24.86 52.88
CA TRP A 29 -42.44 24.19 51.68
C TRP A 29 -40.93 23.93 51.78
N LEU A 30 -40.16 24.91 52.25
CA LEU A 30 -38.71 24.81 52.41
C LEU A 30 -38.35 23.76 53.47
N HIS A 31 -39.05 23.77 54.61
CA HIS A 31 -38.87 22.79 55.68
C HIS A 31 -39.11 21.34 55.20
N ALA A 32 -40.17 21.12 54.40
CA ALA A 32 -40.48 19.82 53.84
C ALA A 32 -39.44 19.33 52.83
N ARG A 33 -38.80 20.24 52.08
CA ARG A 33 -37.79 19.90 51.05
C ARG A 33 -36.36 19.80 51.55
N CYS A 34 -36.04 20.46 52.65
CA CYS A 34 -34.73 20.34 53.30
C CYS A 34 -34.59 19.05 54.13
N GLY A 35 -35.67 18.29 54.37
CA GLY A 35 -35.59 16.93 54.93
C GLY A 35 -34.95 16.83 56.32
N GLY A 36 -35.02 17.90 57.11
CA GLY A 36 -34.39 18.00 58.43
C GLY A 36 -32.96 18.58 58.45
N ASP A 37 -32.42 19.04 57.31
CA ASP A 37 -31.14 19.77 57.26
C ASP A 37 -31.31 21.25 57.62
N GLU A 38 -31.15 21.56 58.90
CA GLU A 38 -31.29 22.90 59.45
C GLU A 38 -30.25 23.91 58.93
N ALA A 39 -29.11 23.46 58.40
CA ALA A 39 -28.09 24.36 57.86
C ALA A 39 -28.50 24.83 56.45
N LEU A 40 -28.97 23.91 55.61
CA LEU A 40 -29.45 24.21 54.26
C LEU A 40 -30.70 25.10 54.27
N GLU A 41 -31.66 24.79 55.15
CA GLU A 41 -32.90 25.58 55.29
C GLU A 41 -32.61 27.04 55.71
N ARG A 42 -31.63 27.24 56.59
CA ARG A 42 -31.25 28.56 57.10
C ARG A 42 -30.55 29.40 56.03
N GLU A 43 -29.67 28.79 55.22
CA GLU A 43 -28.94 29.48 54.16
C GLU A 43 -29.90 29.99 53.05
N VAL A 44 -30.84 29.15 52.61
CA VAL A 44 -31.84 29.53 51.58
C VAL A 44 -32.82 30.58 52.12
N SER A 45 -33.22 30.48 53.38
CA SER A 45 -34.10 31.48 54.02
C SER A 45 -33.45 32.87 54.10
N LEU A 46 -32.14 32.93 54.38
CA LEU A 46 -31.39 34.20 54.39
C LEU A 46 -31.33 34.85 53.00
N LEU A 47 -31.18 34.04 51.94
CA LEU A 47 -31.19 34.51 50.56
C LEU A 47 -32.56 35.06 50.15
N LEU A 48 -33.66 34.39 50.53
CA LEU A 48 -35.02 34.87 50.26
C LEU A 48 -35.31 36.20 50.97
N ALA A 49 -34.85 36.36 52.21
CA ALA A 49 -34.99 37.60 52.95
C ALA A 49 -34.11 38.75 52.40
N ALA A 50 -32.97 38.45 51.78
CA ALA A 50 -32.15 39.43 51.08
C ALA A 50 -32.79 39.87 49.75
N HIS A 51 -33.44 38.93 49.04
CA HIS A 51 -34.13 39.20 47.79
C HIS A 51 -35.33 40.16 47.96
N GLN A 52 -36.18 39.93 48.97
CA GLN A 52 -37.32 40.83 49.25
C GLN A 52 -36.90 42.26 49.62
N ARG A 53 -35.73 42.45 50.23
CA ARG A 53 -35.18 43.78 50.56
C ARG A 53 -34.64 44.53 49.34
N SER A 54 -34.30 43.81 48.26
CA SER A 54 -33.80 44.38 47.00
C SER A 54 -34.91 44.99 46.12
N GLU A 55 -36.15 44.53 46.24
CA GLU A 55 -37.26 45.01 45.40
C GLU A 55 -37.81 46.38 45.83
N SER A 56 -37.66 46.78 47.11
CA SER A 56 -38.24 48.05 47.60
C SER A 56 -37.40 49.31 47.30
N VAL A 57 -36.25 49.19 46.62
CA VAL A 57 -35.27 50.29 46.42
C VAL A 57 -35.40 50.97 45.03
N LEU A 58 -36.31 50.51 44.16
CA LEU A 58 -36.37 50.93 42.75
C LEU A 58 -37.50 51.91 42.36
N ASP A 59 -38.26 52.47 43.29
CA ASP A 59 -39.24 53.52 42.97
C ASP A 59 -38.63 54.94 43.06
N VAL A 60 -38.02 55.42 41.98
CA VAL A 60 -37.76 56.87 41.78
C VAL A 60 -38.08 57.29 40.32
N PRO A 61 -38.80 58.42 40.06
CA PRO A 61 -39.52 58.67 38.80
C PRO A 61 -38.70 59.34 37.66
N ALA A 62 -37.38 59.20 37.61
CA ALA A 62 -36.55 59.97 36.66
C ALA A 62 -36.50 59.40 35.22
N ALA A 63 -36.69 58.09 35.04
CA ALA A 63 -36.52 57.43 33.73
C ALA A 63 -37.65 57.74 32.72
N GLY A 64 -38.85 58.09 33.20
CA GLY A 64 -40.01 58.34 32.34
C GLY A 64 -39.96 59.64 31.53
N ARG A 65 -39.21 60.66 31.98
CA ARG A 65 -39.14 61.97 31.30
C ARG A 65 -38.20 61.99 30.10
N VAL A 66 -37.15 61.18 30.07
CA VAL A 66 -36.12 61.21 29.00
C VAL A 66 -36.56 60.45 27.73
N VAL A 67 -37.34 59.37 27.89
CA VAL A 67 -37.83 58.57 26.75
C VAL A 67 -38.85 59.35 25.91
N ALA A 68 -39.72 60.15 26.54
CA ALA A 68 -40.73 60.95 25.84
C ALA A 68 -40.14 62.07 24.96
N VAL A 69 -38.92 62.55 25.22
CA VAL A 69 -38.29 63.67 24.49
C VAL A 69 -37.58 63.23 23.19
N LEU A 70 -37.29 61.92 23.05
CA LEU A 70 -36.64 61.33 21.88
C LEU A 70 -37.63 60.70 20.88
N ASP A 71 -38.92 60.59 21.24
CA ASP A 71 -39.99 60.03 20.41
C ASP A 71 -40.76 61.05 19.56
N ASP A 72 -40.42 62.34 19.64
CA ASP A 72 -41.06 63.41 18.84
C ASP A 72 -40.45 63.49 17.41
N ASP A 73 -41.28 63.67 16.37
CA ASP A 73 -40.78 63.87 15.00
C ASP A 73 -40.10 65.24 14.89
N ARG A 74 -38.77 65.22 14.87
CA ARG A 74 -37.93 66.43 14.84
C ARG A 74 -37.67 66.95 13.43
N ARG A 75 -38.29 66.40 12.38
CA ARG A 75 -38.16 66.92 11.00
C ARG A 75 -38.48 68.42 10.93
N GLY A 76 -37.56 69.20 10.37
CA GLY A 76 -37.67 70.65 10.27
C GLY A 76 -37.27 71.43 11.53
N ARG A 77 -37.09 70.78 12.69
CA ARG A 77 -36.63 71.44 13.93
C ARG A 77 -35.11 71.62 13.95
N HIS A 78 -34.62 72.50 14.84
CA HIS A 78 -33.19 72.75 15.03
C HIS A 78 -32.63 71.98 16.22
N ILE A 79 -31.38 71.52 16.09
CA ILE A 79 -30.57 70.91 17.14
C ILE A 79 -29.25 71.66 17.13
N GLY A 80 -29.07 72.56 18.09
CA GLY A 80 -28.03 73.60 17.98
C GLY A 80 -28.18 74.38 16.66
N PRO A 81 -27.09 74.61 15.89
CA PRO A 81 -27.15 75.33 14.61
C PRO A 81 -27.63 74.47 13.41
N TYR A 82 -28.11 73.24 13.64
CA TYR A 82 -28.43 72.29 12.57
C TYR A 82 -29.93 72.05 12.42
N ARG A 83 -30.45 72.20 11.20
CA ARG A 83 -31.85 71.91 10.85
C ARG A 83 -32.01 70.47 10.40
N VAL A 84 -32.86 69.71 11.09
CA VAL A 84 -33.10 68.29 10.80
C VAL A 84 -33.89 68.13 9.49
N LEU A 85 -33.38 67.30 8.58
CA LEU A 85 -34.03 66.95 7.31
C LEU A 85 -34.84 65.65 7.42
N ARG A 86 -34.24 64.59 7.95
CA ARG A 86 -34.89 63.28 8.16
C ARG A 86 -34.12 62.42 9.15
N GLU A 87 -34.78 61.42 9.73
CA GLU A 87 -34.13 60.37 10.51
C GLU A 87 -33.28 59.47 9.58
N LEU A 88 -32.05 59.16 10.01
CA LEU A 88 -31.14 58.20 9.36
C LEU A 88 -31.23 56.82 10.02
N GLY A 89 -31.45 56.77 11.33
CA GLY A 89 -31.66 55.52 12.06
C GLY A 89 -31.79 55.72 13.57
N ARG A 90 -32.39 54.73 14.23
CA ARG A 90 -32.67 54.72 15.68
C ARG A 90 -32.16 53.43 16.29
N GLY A 91 -31.50 53.53 17.44
CA GLY A 91 -30.95 52.37 18.15
C GLY A 91 -30.90 52.55 19.67
N GLY A 92 -30.32 51.57 20.37
CA GLY A 92 -30.19 51.56 21.83
C GLY A 92 -29.38 52.74 22.40
N MET A 93 -28.54 53.38 21.57
CA MET A 93 -27.67 54.49 21.97
C MET A 93 -28.22 55.89 21.65
N GLY A 94 -29.36 56.00 20.95
CA GLY A 94 -29.89 57.30 20.51
C GLY A 94 -30.54 57.29 19.12
N VAL A 95 -30.82 58.48 18.60
CA VAL A 95 -31.39 58.70 17.26
C VAL A 95 -30.41 59.51 16.42
N VAL A 96 -30.18 59.10 15.17
CA VAL A 96 -29.31 59.78 14.21
C VAL A 96 -30.17 60.44 13.14
N TYR A 97 -29.94 61.73 12.92
CA TYR A 97 -30.65 62.55 11.94
C TYR A 97 -29.70 63.04 10.86
N LEU A 98 -30.18 63.09 9.62
CA LEU A 98 -29.56 63.91 8.58
C LEU A 98 -30.01 65.34 8.81
N ALA A 99 -29.06 66.26 8.94
CA ALA A 99 -29.33 67.67 9.13
C ALA A 99 -28.47 68.53 8.19
N GLU A 100 -28.83 69.79 8.05
CA GLU A 100 -28.02 70.80 7.39
C GLU A 100 -27.70 71.94 8.36
N ARG A 101 -26.50 72.50 8.27
CA ARG A 101 -26.15 73.68 9.05
C ARG A 101 -26.95 74.89 8.54
N ALA A 102 -27.66 75.58 9.44
CA ALA A 102 -28.67 76.58 9.12
C ALA A 102 -28.36 77.99 9.68
N ASP A 103 -27.12 78.25 10.11
CA ASP A 103 -26.66 79.54 10.66
C ASP A 103 -26.24 80.58 9.60
N GLY A 104 -26.49 80.31 8.32
CA GLY A 104 -26.24 81.22 7.21
C GLY A 104 -24.78 81.34 6.78
N GLN A 105 -23.83 80.69 7.45
CA GLN A 105 -22.40 80.84 7.16
C GLN A 105 -21.92 79.87 6.06
N PHE A 106 -22.34 78.60 6.11
CA PHE A 106 -22.05 77.59 5.08
C PHE A 106 -23.14 76.50 5.06
N ARG A 107 -23.51 75.99 3.88
CA ARG A 107 -24.47 74.88 3.73
C ARG A 107 -23.74 73.54 3.63
N ARG A 108 -23.71 72.76 4.71
CA ARG A 108 -23.14 71.39 4.75
C ARG A 108 -24.15 70.42 5.34
N ARG A 109 -24.32 69.26 4.70
CA ARG A 109 -25.09 68.13 5.24
C ARG A 109 -24.23 67.36 6.24
N VAL A 110 -24.81 67.05 7.39
CA VAL A 110 -24.16 66.38 8.52
C VAL A 110 -25.08 65.33 9.12
N ALA A 111 -24.51 64.36 9.81
CA ALA A 111 -25.28 63.44 10.64
C ALA A 111 -25.22 63.91 12.09
N VAL A 112 -26.38 64.19 12.69
CA VAL A 112 -26.52 64.64 14.07
C VAL A 112 -27.05 63.47 14.90
N LYS A 113 -26.24 62.98 15.83
CA LYS A 113 -26.58 61.88 16.74
C LYS A 113 -26.96 62.44 18.10
N LEU A 114 -28.20 62.22 18.51
CA LEU A 114 -28.70 62.57 19.84
C LEU A 114 -28.53 61.39 20.78
N LEU A 115 -27.84 61.60 21.90
CA LEU A 115 -27.60 60.58 22.90
C LEU A 115 -28.73 60.58 23.94
N ARG A 116 -29.03 59.41 24.50
CA ARG A 116 -29.99 59.27 25.61
C ARG A 116 -29.36 59.82 26.90
N ALA A 117 -30.08 60.65 27.67
CA ALA A 117 -29.61 61.14 28.96
C ALA A 117 -29.71 60.05 30.05
N SER A 118 -28.70 59.93 30.91
CA SER A 118 -28.72 59.11 32.13
C SER A 118 -28.90 60.01 33.37
N ALA A 119 -29.12 59.40 34.53
CA ALA A 119 -29.65 60.06 35.74
C ALA A 119 -28.73 61.11 36.40
N ASP A 120 -27.49 61.30 35.94
CA ASP A 120 -26.52 62.20 36.57
C ASP A 120 -25.85 63.13 35.52
N ALA A 121 -26.37 64.35 35.39
CA ALA A 121 -26.11 65.24 34.25
C ALA A 121 -24.70 65.88 34.25
N GLU A 122 -24.08 66.06 35.41
CA GLU A 122 -22.87 66.90 35.57
C GLU A 122 -21.56 66.11 35.38
N GLU A 123 -21.50 64.87 35.85
CA GLU A 123 -20.38 63.94 35.57
C GLU A 123 -20.42 63.44 34.12
N LEU A 124 -21.62 63.24 33.56
CA LEU A 124 -21.82 62.87 32.16
C LEU A 124 -21.35 63.98 31.21
N HIS A 125 -21.56 65.24 31.56
CA HIS A 125 -21.09 66.39 30.78
C HIS A 125 -19.55 66.48 30.72
N ARG A 126 -18.86 66.29 31.86
CA ARG A 126 -17.38 66.30 31.90
C ARG A 126 -16.74 65.18 31.06
N ARG A 127 -17.29 63.97 31.13
CA ARG A 127 -16.81 62.83 30.32
C ARG A 127 -17.16 62.97 28.84
N PHE A 128 -18.35 63.47 28.53
CA PHE A 128 -18.77 63.78 27.16
C PHE A 128 -17.83 64.78 26.49
N LEU A 129 -17.41 65.83 27.19
CA LEU A 129 -16.44 66.81 26.68
C LEU A 129 -15.04 66.20 26.45
N ALA A 130 -14.57 65.33 27.37
CA ALA A 130 -13.28 64.65 27.23
C ALA A 130 -13.26 63.66 26.06
N GLU A 131 -14.32 62.86 25.89
CA GLU A 131 -14.44 61.91 24.77
C GLU A 131 -14.62 62.62 23.43
N ARG A 132 -15.37 63.73 23.40
CA ARG A 132 -15.51 64.58 22.21
C ARG A 132 -14.13 65.08 21.73
N GLN A 133 -13.25 65.48 22.65
CA GLN A 133 -11.92 65.98 22.30
C GLN A 133 -11.04 64.88 21.70
N ILE A 134 -11.11 63.66 22.24
CA ILE A 134 -10.36 62.50 21.72
C ILE A 134 -10.87 62.14 20.32
N LEU A 135 -12.18 62.08 20.11
CA LEU A 135 -12.76 61.76 18.80
C LEU A 135 -12.53 62.84 17.75
N ALA A 136 -12.48 64.12 18.15
CA ALA A 136 -12.14 65.23 17.27
C ALA A 136 -10.69 65.15 16.79
N SER A 137 -9.79 64.52 17.55
CA SER A 137 -8.40 64.29 17.15
C SER A 137 -8.19 63.12 16.18
N LEU A 138 -9.21 62.25 16.01
CA LEU A 138 -9.13 61.14 15.06
C LEU A 138 -9.33 61.64 13.62
N SER A 139 -8.21 61.84 12.92
CA SER A 139 -8.20 62.22 11.50
C SER A 139 -7.65 61.07 10.66
N HIS A 140 -8.55 60.38 9.95
CA HIS A 140 -8.21 59.27 9.08
C HIS A 140 -9.17 59.20 7.89
N PRO A 141 -8.71 58.91 6.66
CA PRO A 141 -9.57 58.86 5.47
C PRO A 141 -10.76 57.89 5.63
N ASN A 142 -10.56 56.78 6.34
CA ASN A 142 -11.59 55.76 6.58
C ASN A 142 -12.33 55.88 7.92
N ILE A 143 -12.22 57.00 8.64
CA ILE A 143 -13.03 57.30 9.83
C ILE A 143 -13.90 58.52 9.53
N ALA A 144 -15.19 58.45 9.83
CA ALA A 144 -16.05 59.63 9.70
C ALA A 144 -15.63 60.70 10.71
N THR A 145 -15.33 61.90 10.21
CA THR A 145 -14.81 62.99 11.04
C THR A 145 -15.88 63.55 11.97
N LEU A 146 -15.54 63.73 13.24
CA LEU A 146 -16.36 64.52 14.17
C LEU A 146 -16.21 66.00 13.83
N LEU A 147 -17.31 66.65 13.45
CA LEU A 147 -17.34 68.03 12.99
C LEU A 147 -17.64 69.01 14.13
N ASP A 148 -18.55 68.63 15.02
CA ASP A 148 -19.07 69.48 16.09
C ASP A 148 -19.77 68.62 17.16
N GLY A 149 -20.14 69.21 18.29
CA GLY A 149 -20.95 68.55 19.31
C GLY A 149 -21.29 69.49 20.45
N GLY A 150 -22.46 69.33 21.05
CA GLY A 150 -22.94 70.23 22.09
C GLY A 150 -24.07 69.62 22.89
N VAL A 151 -24.80 70.47 23.60
CA VAL A 151 -26.00 70.08 24.36
C VAL A 151 -27.19 70.85 23.78
N ALA A 152 -28.23 70.12 23.40
CA ALA A 152 -29.50 70.65 22.92
C ALA A 152 -30.55 70.60 24.04
N ASP A 153 -31.54 71.49 23.98
CA ASP A 153 -32.70 71.51 24.89
C ASP A 153 -32.32 71.46 26.39
N GLY A 154 -31.20 72.08 26.76
CA GLY A 154 -30.72 72.23 28.15
C GLY A 154 -30.08 70.99 28.79
N ALA A 155 -30.22 69.78 28.21
CA ALA A 155 -29.70 68.55 28.83
C ALA A 155 -29.38 67.38 27.88
N LEU A 156 -29.66 67.48 26.57
CA LEU A 156 -29.45 66.37 25.63
C LEU A 156 -28.14 66.53 24.85
N PRO A 157 -27.09 65.72 25.12
CA PRO A 157 -25.87 65.77 24.36
C PRO A 157 -26.09 65.27 22.92
N TYR A 158 -25.52 66.02 21.96
CA TYR A 158 -25.52 65.64 20.55
C TYR A 158 -24.12 65.71 19.96
N LEU A 159 -23.84 64.82 19.01
CA LEU A 159 -22.61 64.80 18.23
C LEU A 159 -22.94 65.03 16.77
N VAL A 160 -22.10 65.79 16.09
CA VAL A 160 -22.24 66.10 14.67
C VAL A 160 -21.06 65.48 13.95
N ILE A 161 -21.34 64.47 13.15
CA ILE A 161 -20.34 63.76 12.36
C ILE A 161 -20.55 64.01 10.87
N GLU A 162 -19.51 63.77 10.09
CA GLU A 162 -19.58 63.73 8.64
C GLU A 162 -20.75 62.83 8.18
N TYR A 163 -21.62 63.36 7.32
CA TYR A 163 -22.63 62.53 6.67
C TYR A 163 -21.99 61.71 5.56
N VAL A 164 -22.06 60.39 5.68
CA VAL A 164 -21.55 59.45 4.68
C VAL A 164 -22.72 58.92 3.83
N ASP A 165 -22.72 59.26 2.55
CA ASP A 165 -23.66 58.70 1.55
C ASP A 165 -23.13 57.34 1.08
N GLY A 166 -23.40 56.31 1.88
CA GLY A 166 -22.96 54.94 1.64
C GLY A 166 -23.93 53.90 2.20
N VAL A 167 -23.65 52.63 1.91
CA VAL A 167 -24.41 51.48 2.42
C VAL A 167 -23.48 50.56 3.24
N PRO A 168 -24.01 49.74 4.16
CA PRO A 168 -23.19 48.80 4.94
C PRO A 168 -22.28 47.94 4.07
N ILE A 169 -21.07 47.65 4.54
CA ILE A 169 -20.04 46.96 3.77
C ILE A 169 -20.47 45.59 3.24
N THR A 170 -21.23 44.82 4.01
CA THR A 170 -21.74 43.51 3.58
C THR A 170 -22.74 43.65 2.42
N GLU A 171 -23.67 44.59 2.54
CA GLU A 171 -24.63 44.92 1.50
C GLU A 171 -23.96 45.48 0.24
N TYR A 172 -22.99 46.38 0.38
CA TYR A 172 -22.21 46.89 -0.75
C TYR A 172 -21.55 45.73 -1.52
N CYS A 173 -20.84 44.85 -0.79
CA CYS A 173 -20.14 43.74 -1.43
C CYS A 173 -21.09 42.78 -2.16
N ASP A 174 -22.27 42.52 -1.58
CA ASP A 174 -23.24 41.57 -2.14
C ASP A 174 -23.98 42.17 -3.35
N ARG A 175 -24.41 43.45 -3.27
CA ARG A 175 -25.04 44.17 -4.38
C ARG A 175 -24.12 44.26 -5.61
N HIS A 176 -22.82 44.49 -5.38
CA HIS A 176 -21.81 44.60 -6.44
C HIS A 176 -21.16 43.26 -6.83
N ARG A 177 -21.59 42.15 -6.22
CA ARG A 177 -21.04 40.79 -6.43
C ARG A 177 -19.52 40.72 -6.32
N LEU A 178 -18.95 41.42 -5.35
CA LEU A 178 -17.50 41.54 -5.20
C LEU A 178 -16.87 40.18 -4.86
N ASP A 179 -15.75 39.89 -5.52
CA ASP A 179 -14.98 38.68 -5.24
C ASP A 179 -14.32 38.72 -3.86
N VAL A 180 -13.88 37.56 -3.37
CA VAL A 180 -13.23 37.45 -2.05
C VAL A 180 -12.02 38.38 -1.92
N ALA A 181 -11.19 38.55 -2.97
CA ALA A 181 -10.02 39.43 -2.86
C ALA A 181 -10.41 40.89 -2.66
N THR A 182 -11.45 41.36 -3.36
CA THR A 182 -11.92 42.74 -3.25
C THR A 182 -12.55 43.00 -1.88
N ARG A 183 -13.33 42.03 -1.35
CA ARG A 183 -13.86 42.09 0.01
C ARG A 183 -12.76 42.18 1.07
N LEU A 184 -11.68 41.40 0.90
CA LEU A 184 -10.52 41.44 1.80
C LEU A 184 -9.76 42.77 1.74
N ARG A 185 -9.73 43.45 0.58
CA ARG A 185 -9.16 44.81 0.47
C ARG A 185 -9.98 45.82 1.27
N LEU A 186 -11.30 45.85 1.09
CA LEU A 186 -12.19 46.71 1.88
C LEU A 186 -12.07 46.41 3.38
N PHE A 187 -11.98 45.13 3.76
CA PHE A 187 -11.76 44.73 5.15
C PHE A 187 -10.44 45.27 5.72
N ARG A 188 -9.37 45.32 4.92
CA ARG A 188 -8.09 45.92 5.35
C ARG A 188 -8.22 47.43 5.61
N ASP A 189 -9.03 48.14 4.84
CA ASP A 189 -9.31 49.56 5.09
C ASP A 189 -10.06 49.76 6.43
N VAL A 190 -10.97 48.84 6.77
CA VAL A 190 -11.60 48.79 8.11
C VAL A 190 -10.56 48.56 9.19
N CYS A 191 -9.67 47.58 9.02
CA CYS A 191 -8.60 47.32 9.98
C CYS A 191 -7.65 48.52 10.15
N ALA A 192 -7.36 49.26 9.07
CA ALA A 192 -6.53 50.47 9.12
C ALA A 192 -7.21 51.57 9.94
N ALA A 193 -8.51 51.79 9.74
CA ALA A 193 -9.31 52.71 10.57
C ALA A 193 -9.28 52.32 12.06
N VAL A 194 -9.56 51.05 12.37
CA VAL A 194 -9.56 50.56 13.76
C VAL A 194 -8.17 50.65 14.39
N GLN A 195 -7.12 50.30 13.65
CA GLN A 195 -5.74 50.41 14.12
C GLN A 195 -5.37 51.86 14.43
N HIS A 196 -5.76 52.80 13.58
CA HIS A 196 -5.52 54.22 13.81
C HIS A 196 -6.21 54.70 15.10
N ALA A 197 -7.43 54.23 15.36
CA ALA A 197 -8.11 54.51 16.63
C ALA A 197 -7.36 53.90 17.82
N HIS A 198 -6.90 52.65 17.72
CA HIS A 198 -6.13 51.98 18.77
C HIS A 198 -4.80 52.67 19.08
N GLN A 199 -4.10 53.23 18.07
CA GLN A 199 -2.89 54.04 18.26
C GLN A 199 -3.15 55.33 19.04
N ASN A 200 -4.37 55.86 18.95
CA ASN A 200 -4.84 57.00 19.71
C ASN A 200 -5.57 56.58 21.01
N LEU A 201 -5.40 55.33 21.45
CA LEU A 201 -5.96 54.74 22.67
C LEU A 201 -7.50 54.67 22.71
N VAL A 202 -8.15 54.71 21.54
CA VAL A 202 -9.62 54.64 21.39
C VAL A 202 -10.04 53.25 20.96
N LEU A 203 -10.90 52.60 21.75
CA LEU A 203 -11.58 51.36 21.38
C LEU A 203 -12.92 51.65 20.70
N HIS A 204 -13.29 50.87 19.69
CA HIS A 204 -14.55 51.05 18.98
C HIS A 204 -15.75 50.48 19.74
N ARG A 205 -15.64 49.28 20.32
CA ARG A 205 -16.62 48.63 21.23
C ARG A 205 -17.98 48.25 20.62
N ASP A 206 -18.30 48.69 19.40
CA ASP A 206 -19.52 48.33 18.67
C ASP A 206 -19.27 48.06 17.18
N LEU A 207 -18.19 47.34 16.84
CA LEU A 207 -17.89 46.99 15.45
C LEU A 207 -18.91 45.99 14.90
N LYS A 208 -19.60 46.38 13.83
CA LYS A 208 -20.59 45.57 13.10
C LYS A 208 -20.77 46.10 11.67
N PRO A 209 -21.33 45.33 10.73
CA PRO A 209 -21.48 45.78 9.34
C PRO A 209 -22.20 47.12 9.19
N GLY A 210 -23.22 47.40 10.00
CA GLY A 210 -23.97 48.66 9.97
C GLY A 210 -23.17 49.91 10.34
N ASN A 211 -22.04 49.75 11.05
CA ASN A 211 -21.14 50.85 11.41
C ASN A 211 -19.97 51.00 10.43
N VAL A 212 -19.93 50.21 9.35
CA VAL A 212 -18.91 50.29 8.30
C VAL A 212 -19.64 50.56 6.99
N LEU A 213 -19.65 51.83 6.57
CA LEU A 213 -20.28 52.20 5.31
C LEU A 213 -19.27 52.22 4.17
N VAL A 214 -19.72 51.87 2.98
CA VAL A 214 -18.97 52.04 1.73
C VAL A 214 -19.69 53.07 0.89
N THR A 215 -18.98 54.14 0.53
CA THR A 215 -19.50 55.21 -0.31
C THR A 215 -19.74 54.72 -1.74
N ARG A 216 -20.44 55.52 -2.55
CA ARG A 216 -20.59 55.24 -3.99
C ARG A 216 -19.26 55.20 -4.75
N SER A 217 -18.22 55.85 -4.24
CA SER A 217 -16.86 55.79 -4.80
C SER A 217 -16.09 54.53 -4.38
N GLY A 218 -16.65 53.70 -3.50
CA GLY A 218 -16.02 52.48 -3.00
C GLY A 218 -15.11 52.70 -1.79
N GLU A 219 -15.18 53.86 -1.13
CA GLU A 219 -14.38 54.17 0.04
C GLU A 219 -15.05 53.68 1.32
N VAL A 220 -14.28 53.02 2.19
CA VAL A 220 -14.75 52.59 3.52
C VAL A 220 -14.76 53.76 4.48
N LYS A 221 -15.83 53.92 5.24
CA LYS A 221 -15.99 54.88 6.34
C LYS A 221 -16.51 54.17 7.58
N LEU A 222 -15.68 54.14 8.62
CA LEU A 222 -16.02 53.65 9.94
C LEU A 222 -16.79 54.73 10.71
N LEU A 223 -17.95 54.34 11.24
CA LEU A 223 -18.86 55.20 11.99
C LEU A 223 -18.93 54.77 13.45
N ASP A 224 -19.30 55.71 14.33
CA ASP A 224 -19.84 55.42 15.67
C ASP A 224 -18.96 54.59 16.63
N PHE A 225 -17.99 55.27 17.28
CA PHE A 225 -17.15 54.71 18.36
C PHE A 225 -17.87 54.52 19.71
N GLY A 226 -18.97 53.77 19.77
CA GLY A 226 -19.53 53.22 21.03
C GLY A 226 -19.72 54.17 22.24
N ILE A 227 -19.80 55.48 22.01
CA ILE A 227 -19.57 56.57 22.98
C ILE A 227 -20.53 56.49 24.18
N ALA A 228 -21.79 56.11 23.93
CA ALA A 228 -22.80 55.96 24.98
C ALA A 228 -22.46 54.89 26.04
N LYS A 229 -21.59 53.92 25.72
CA LYS A 229 -21.13 52.88 26.68
C LYS A 229 -20.03 53.37 27.61
N LEU A 230 -19.28 54.43 27.24
CA LEU A 230 -18.25 55.04 28.09
C LEU A 230 -18.84 56.02 29.11
N LEU A 231 -19.95 56.66 28.76
CA LEU A 231 -20.60 57.71 29.55
C LEU A 231 -21.50 57.21 30.71
N ASN A 232 -21.60 55.88 30.92
CA ASN A 232 -22.49 55.31 31.94
C ASN A 232 -21.71 54.56 33.05
N PRO A 233 -21.69 55.06 34.30
CA PRO A 233 -20.83 54.53 35.38
C PRO A 233 -21.18 53.10 35.79
N THR A 234 -22.43 52.66 35.62
CA THR A 234 -22.89 51.29 35.94
C THR A 234 -22.39 50.22 34.96
N LEU A 235 -21.83 50.62 33.81
CA LEU A 235 -21.26 49.71 32.80
C LEU A 235 -19.73 49.55 32.93
N THR A 236 -19.10 50.33 33.80
CA THR A 236 -17.64 50.39 33.96
C THR A 236 -17.16 49.89 35.33
N ASP A 237 -18.07 49.55 36.25
CA ASP A 237 -17.72 49.06 37.58
C ASP A 237 -17.42 47.54 37.56
N VAL A 238 -16.27 47.16 38.10
CA VAL A 238 -15.51 45.93 37.74
C VAL A 238 -16.00 44.66 38.45
N ALA A 239 -17.18 44.64 39.08
CA ALA A 239 -17.61 43.47 39.87
C ALA A 239 -19.12 43.21 39.96
N ALA A 240 -19.98 43.89 39.18
CA ALA A 240 -21.41 43.65 39.21
C ALA A 240 -21.87 42.72 38.07
N PRO A 241 -22.76 41.74 38.32
CA PRO A 241 -23.35 40.95 37.25
C PRO A 241 -24.06 41.87 36.24
N VAL A 242 -23.88 41.58 34.95
CA VAL A 242 -24.41 42.38 33.83
C VAL A 242 -25.92 42.57 34.02
N THR A 243 -26.32 43.77 34.46
CA THR A 243 -27.73 44.10 34.66
C THR A 243 -28.48 44.06 33.31
N ARG A 244 -29.79 43.77 33.33
CA ARG A 244 -30.65 43.66 32.12
C ARG A 244 -30.56 44.89 31.19
N THR A 245 -30.17 46.05 31.73
CA THR A 245 -29.94 47.31 30.99
C THR A 245 -28.62 47.34 30.21
N ALA A 246 -27.55 46.73 30.74
CA ALA A 246 -26.25 46.59 30.06
C ALA A 246 -26.34 45.64 28.86
N PHE A 247 -27.17 44.59 28.98
CA PHE A 247 -27.44 43.63 27.91
C PHE A 247 -28.17 44.26 26.70
N ARG A 248 -29.03 45.26 26.94
CA ARG A 248 -29.77 45.99 25.87
C ARG A 248 -28.90 46.95 25.05
N LEU A 249 -27.67 47.25 25.49
CA LEU A 249 -26.79 48.26 24.86
C LEU A 249 -25.73 47.66 23.92
N MET A 250 -25.64 46.33 23.82
CA MET A 250 -24.74 45.63 22.89
C MET A 250 -25.50 45.03 21.71
N THR A 251 -24.79 44.71 20.62
CA THR A 251 -25.34 43.92 19.50
C THR A 251 -24.86 42.47 19.70
N PRO A 252 -25.70 41.56 20.25
CA PRO A 252 -25.24 40.24 20.73
C PRO A 252 -24.49 39.41 19.68
N ALA A 253 -24.88 39.49 18.41
CA ALA A 253 -24.24 38.75 17.31
C ALA A 253 -22.77 39.16 17.02
N TYR A 254 -22.34 40.35 17.46
CA TYR A 254 -20.98 40.86 17.27
C TYR A 254 -20.22 41.09 18.59
N ALA A 255 -20.81 40.72 19.73
CA ALA A 255 -20.19 40.89 21.03
C ALA A 255 -19.02 39.90 21.22
N SER A 256 -17.92 40.37 21.81
CA SER A 256 -16.83 39.48 22.22
C SER A 256 -17.15 38.77 23.55
N PRO A 257 -16.52 37.62 23.85
CA PRO A 257 -16.75 36.89 25.10
C PRO A 257 -16.56 37.75 26.35
N GLU A 258 -15.52 38.59 26.37
CA GLU A 258 -15.27 39.55 27.44
C GLU A 258 -16.36 40.63 27.56
N GLN A 259 -16.98 41.06 26.45
CA GLN A 259 -18.12 41.98 26.49
C GLN A 259 -19.37 41.33 27.10
N VAL A 260 -19.59 40.03 26.85
CA VAL A 260 -20.73 39.29 27.39
C VAL A 260 -20.52 38.92 28.87
N ARG A 261 -19.27 38.66 29.29
CA ARG A 261 -18.89 38.40 30.68
C ARG A 261 -18.83 39.65 31.55
N GLY A 262 -18.66 40.83 30.94
CA GLY A 262 -18.40 42.08 31.67
C GLY A 262 -16.94 42.27 32.08
N ASP A 263 -16.01 41.57 31.42
CA ASP A 263 -14.57 41.72 31.68
C ASP A 263 -14.02 43.03 31.06
N SER A 264 -12.79 43.40 31.44
CA SER A 264 -12.12 44.58 30.89
C SER A 264 -11.87 44.47 29.38
N LEU A 265 -12.41 45.43 28.62
CA LEU A 265 -12.25 45.47 27.16
C LEU A 265 -10.87 46.00 26.76
N THR A 266 -10.29 45.38 25.73
CA THR A 266 -8.98 45.75 25.17
C THR A 266 -9.06 45.86 23.65
N THR A 267 -7.96 46.24 23.00
CA THR A 267 -7.86 46.27 21.53
C THR A 267 -8.21 44.92 20.89
N THR A 268 -7.93 43.81 21.60
CA THR A 268 -8.24 42.45 21.15
C THR A 268 -9.74 42.12 21.14
N SER A 269 -10.56 42.92 21.83
CA SER A 269 -12.02 42.85 21.76
C SER A 269 -12.54 43.35 20.43
N ASP A 270 -11.99 44.47 19.93
CA ASP A 270 -12.29 44.97 18.59
C ASP A 270 -11.73 44.02 17.51
N VAL A 271 -10.59 43.37 17.74
CA VAL A 271 -10.05 42.34 16.84
C VAL A 271 -11.01 41.14 16.71
N TYR A 272 -11.67 40.73 17.79
CA TYR A 272 -12.68 39.66 17.73
C TYR A 272 -13.88 40.10 16.90
N ALA A 273 -14.37 41.32 17.09
CA ALA A 273 -15.48 41.88 16.31
C ALA A 273 -15.09 42.06 14.82
N LEU A 274 -13.85 42.45 14.52
CA LEU A 274 -13.30 42.43 13.15
C LEU A 274 -13.28 41.01 12.58
N GLY A 275 -12.96 39.99 13.38
CA GLY A 275 -13.05 38.59 13.01
C GLY A 275 -14.47 38.16 12.61
N LEU A 276 -15.49 38.64 13.33
CA LEU A 276 -16.90 38.36 13.03
C LEU A 276 -17.37 39.11 11.77
N LEU A 277 -16.91 40.34 11.56
CA LEU A 277 -17.15 41.08 10.32
C LEU A 277 -16.51 40.37 9.13
N LEU A 278 -15.25 39.92 9.26
CA LEU A 278 -14.55 39.15 8.23
C LEU A 278 -15.29 37.85 7.92
N TYR A 279 -15.75 37.15 8.97
CA TYR A 279 -16.55 35.94 8.81
C TYR A 279 -17.74 36.17 7.89
N GLU A 280 -18.55 37.18 8.15
CA GLU A 280 -19.77 37.46 7.38
C GLU A 280 -19.47 37.93 5.96
N LEU A 281 -18.41 38.72 5.76
CA LEU A 281 -17.96 39.12 4.43
C LEU A 281 -17.64 37.89 3.57
N LEU A 282 -17.07 36.84 4.16
CA LEU A 282 -16.71 35.59 3.48
C LEU A 282 -17.88 34.61 3.36
N ALA A 283 -18.65 34.42 4.44
CA ALA A 283 -19.63 33.35 4.58
C ALA A 283 -21.08 33.78 4.33
N GLY A 284 -21.37 35.08 4.18
CA GLY A 284 -22.72 35.58 3.86
C GLY A 284 -23.72 35.65 5.01
N SER A 285 -23.39 35.07 6.17
CA SER A 285 -24.22 35.16 7.37
C SER A 285 -23.36 35.40 8.62
N PRO A 286 -23.91 35.98 9.69
CA PRO A 286 -23.22 36.12 10.97
C PRO A 286 -22.72 34.78 11.52
N ALA A 287 -21.60 34.82 12.24
CA ALA A 287 -20.98 33.61 12.80
C ALA A 287 -21.77 33.07 14.01
N HIS A 288 -22.33 33.96 14.83
CA HIS A 288 -23.19 33.63 15.96
C HIS A 288 -24.66 33.68 15.52
N GLN A 289 -25.34 32.54 15.53
CA GLN A 289 -26.76 32.44 15.25
C GLN A 289 -27.52 32.41 16.57
N LEU A 290 -28.09 33.54 16.96
CA LEU A 290 -28.87 33.68 18.18
C LEU A 290 -30.36 33.48 17.86
N THR A 291 -31.01 32.59 18.60
CA THR A 291 -32.45 32.31 18.47
C THR A 291 -33.29 33.15 19.45
N THR A 292 -32.66 33.75 20.46
CA THR A 292 -33.29 34.58 21.49
C THR A 292 -32.28 35.58 22.06
N ASP A 293 -32.77 36.73 22.53
CA ASP A 293 -31.98 37.75 23.23
C ASP A 293 -31.83 37.47 24.74
N ALA A 294 -32.22 36.28 25.19
CA ALA A 294 -32.06 35.87 26.59
C ALA A 294 -30.57 35.86 26.99
N PRO A 295 -30.18 36.49 28.13
CA PRO A 295 -28.78 36.62 28.52
C PRO A 295 -27.98 35.32 28.57
N ARG A 296 -28.61 34.22 29.03
CA ARG A 296 -27.97 32.90 29.11
C ARG A 296 -27.69 32.30 27.73
N ALA A 297 -28.62 32.42 26.78
CA ALA A 297 -28.45 31.89 25.43
C ALA A 297 -27.34 32.63 24.67
N VAL A 298 -27.26 33.95 24.84
CA VAL A 298 -26.16 34.76 24.30
C VAL A 298 -24.82 34.38 24.93
N TYR A 299 -24.79 34.16 26.25
CA TYR A 299 -23.59 33.67 26.93
C TYR A 299 -23.12 32.33 26.37
N GLU A 300 -24.01 31.35 26.22
CA GLU A 300 -23.66 30.03 25.68
C GLU A 300 -23.09 30.11 24.26
N VAL A 301 -23.77 30.83 23.35
CA VAL A 301 -23.33 30.96 21.95
C VAL A 301 -22.01 31.73 21.83
N VAL A 302 -21.86 32.84 22.57
CA VAL A 302 -20.69 33.71 22.43
C VAL A 302 -19.49 33.19 23.23
N CYS A 303 -19.68 32.71 24.45
CA CYS A 303 -18.60 32.33 25.35
C CYS A 303 -18.22 30.84 25.29
N GLU A 304 -19.17 29.95 25.04
CA GLU A 304 -18.97 28.49 25.14
C GLU A 304 -18.89 27.82 23.76
N ARG A 305 -19.76 28.19 22.81
CA ARG A 305 -19.82 27.54 21.49
C ARG A 305 -18.66 27.95 20.57
N GLU A 306 -18.02 26.96 19.96
CA GLU A 306 -17.04 27.18 18.89
C GLU A 306 -17.72 27.60 17.58
N VAL A 307 -17.11 28.57 16.88
CA VAL A 307 -17.63 29.08 15.61
C VAL A 307 -17.26 28.12 14.48
N GLU A 308 -18.26 27.68 13.72
CA GLU A 308 -18.06 26.86 12.52
C GLU A 308 -17.25 27.64 11.47
N ARG A 309 -16.28 26.99 10.82
CA ARG A 309 -15.39 27.64 9.84
C ARG A 309 -16.15 28.18 8.62
N PRO A 310 -15.75 29.33 8.03
CA PRO A 310 -16.36 29.87 6.82
C PRO A 310 -16.47 28.86 5.67
N SER A 311 -15.43 28.04 5.44
CA SER A 311 -15.46 27.04 4.36
C SER A 311 -16.45 25.89 4.57
N ALA A 312 -16.82 25.60 5.82
CA ALA A 312 -17.85 24.62 6.17
C ALA A 312 -19.26 25.23 6.10
N ARG A 313 -19.39 26.52 6.44
CA ARG A 313 -20.64 27.25 6.42
C ARG A 313 -21.24 27.44 5.02
N VAL A 314 -20.40 27.63 4.01
CA VAL A 314 -20.83 27.91 2.62
C VAL A 314 -21.10 26.64 1.79
N VAL A 315 -21.19 25.48 2.42
CA VAL A 315 -21.42 24.20 1.73
C VAL A 315 -22.83 24.21 1.13
N ASP A 316 -22.90 24.00 -0.18
CA ASP A 316 -24.14 23.87 -0.97
C ASP A 316 -25.04 25.13 -1.06
N ASP A 317 -24.55 26.31 -0.69
CA ASP A 317 -25.28 27.58 -0.86
C ASP A 317 -24.80 28.38 -2.09
N GLU A 318 -25.47 28.16 -3.23
CA GLU A 318 -25.15 28.86 -4.48
C GLU A 318 -25.52 30.35 -4.46
N ALA A 319 -26.46 30.79 -3.62
CA ALA A 319 -26.82 32.21 -3.53
C ALA A 319 -25.68 33.02 -2.89
N ILE A 320 -25.07 32.46 -1.83
CA ILE A 320 -23.88 33.04 -1.21
C ILE A 320 -22.71 33.02 -2.20
N ALA A 321 -22.47 31.91 -2.90
CA ALA A 321 -21.38 31.85 -3.88
C ALA A 321 -21.53 32.86 -5.04
N ALA A 322 -22.75 33.00 -5.58
CA ALA A 322 -23.06 33.92 -6.66
C ALA A 322 -22.84 35.40 -6.28
N SER A 323 -23.19 35.78 -5.06
CA SER A 323 -22.91 37.14 -4.53
C SER A 323 -21.42 37.38 -4.26
N ARG A 324 -20.59 36.34 -4.25
CA ARG A 324 -19.12 36.43 -4.20
C ARG A 324 -18.47 36.22 -5.59
N GLY A 325 -19.27 36.24 -6.67
CA GLY A 325 -18.81 36.16 -8.05
C GLY A 325 -18.19 34.81 -8.44
N THR A 326 -18.62 33.72 -7.80
CA THR A 326 -18.02 32.38 -7.99
C THR A 326 -19.07 31.26 -7.78
N THR A 327 -18.67 30.00 -7.90
CA THR A 327 -19.49 28.83 -7.55
C THR A 327 -19.21 28.35 -6.13
N SER A 328 -20.17 27.65 -5.51
CA SER A 328 -20.06 27.10 -4.15
C SER A 328 -18.76 26.31 -3.93
N GLU A 329 -18.41 25.41 -4.87
CA GLU A 329 -17.21 24.60 -4.79
C GLU A 329 -15.92 25.45 -4.85
N ARG A 330 -15.85 26.43 -5.75
CA ARG A 330 -14.69 27.31 -5.88
C ARG A 330 -14.55 28.24 -4.67
N LEU A 331 -15.67 28.72 -4.13
CA LEU A 331 -15.68 29.52 -2.90
C LEU A 331 -15.13 28.70 -1.73
N ARG A 332 -15.66 27.48 -1.53
CA ARG A 332 -15.19 26.56 -0.50
C ARG A 332 -13.70 26.30 -0.59
N ARG A 333 -13.18 25.99 -1.79
CA ARG A 333 -11.74 25.76 -2.02
C ARG A 333 -10.89 27.00 -1.71
N ARG A 334 -11.41 28.21 -1.99
CA ARG A 334 -10.71 29.48 -1.75
C ARG A 334 -10.66 29.86 -0.27
N LEU A 335 -11.71 29.55 0.48
CA LEU A 335 -11.79 29.80 1.93
C LEU A 335 -10.99 28.76 2.75
N ARG A 336 -10.96 27.51 2.28
CA ARG A 336 -10.30 26.41 2.99
C ARG A 336 -8.79 26.66 3.14
N GLY A 337 -8.29 26.53 4.37
CA GLY A 337 -6.87 26.67 4.69
C GLY A 337 -6.57 28.02 5.35
N ASP A 338 -5.89 28.92 4.65
CA ASP A 338 -5.38 30.18 5.22
C ASP A 338 -6.49 31.12 5.73
N LEU A 339 -7.60 31.28 4.99
CA LEU A 339 -8.69 32.18 5.43
C LEU A 339 -9.47 31.61 6.61
N ASP A 340 -9.76 30.29 6.61
CA ASP A 340 -10.32 29.62 7.80
C ASP A 340 -9.40 29.81 9.02
N ALA A 341 -8.09 29.71 8.83
CA ALA A 341 -7.12 29.87 9.92
C ALA A 341 -7.10 31.31 10.45
N ILE A 342 -7.08 32.32 9.57
CA ILE A 342 -7.12 33.74 9.95
C ILE A 342 -8.38 34.04 10.77
N VAL A 343 -9.54 33.61 10.28
CA VAL A 343 -10.82 33.81 10.96
C VAL A 343 -10.84 33.07 12.30
N ALA A 344 -10.38 31.81 12.35
CA ALA A 344 -10.32 31.04 13.59
C ALA A 344 -9.36 31.65 14.62
N MET A 345 -8.25 32.25 14.19
CA MET A 345 -7.32 32.94 15.08
C MET A 345 -7.92 34.23 15.66
N ALA A 346 -8.61 35.03 14.83
CA ALA A 346 -9.30 36.23 15.29
C ALA A 346 -10.46 35.92 16.26
N LEU A 347 -11.15 34.79 16.06
CA LEU A 347 -12.31 34.36 16.84
C LEU A 347 -11.98 33.44 18.04
N ARG A 348 -10.72 33.35 18.46
CA ARG A 348 -10.36 32.62 19.69
C ARG A 348 -11.08 33.20 20.89
N LYS A 349 -11.59 32.36 21.80
CA LYS A 349 -12.31 32.87 22.99
C LYS A 349 -11.35 33.56 23.96
N GLU A 350 -10.10 33.10 24.07
CA GLU A 350 -9.08 33.75 24.92
C GLU A 350 -8.42 34.96 24.22
N PRO A 351 -8.47 36.18 24.78
CA PRO A 351 -7.87 37.37 24.20
C PRO A 351 -6.37 37.22 23.85
N GLY A 352 -5.58 36.60 24.73
CA GLY A 352 -4.13 36.40 24.52
C GLY A 352 -3.74 35.43 23.41
N ARG A 353 -4.71 34.71 22.81
CA ARG A 353 -4.48 33.79 21.68
C ARG A 353 -4.95 34.35 20.33
N ARG A 354 -5.54 35.55 20.33
CA ARG A 354 -5.95 36.29 19.13
C ARG A 354 -4.76 37.07 18.54
N TYR A 355 -5.00 37.79 17.45
CA TYR A 355 -4.07 38.83 17.02
C TYR A 355 -4.03 39.95 18.07
N GLY A 356 -2.81 40.41 18.41
CA GLY A 356 -2.62 41.47 19.39
C GLY A 356 -3.09 42.86 18.93
N SER A 357 -3.29 43.06 17.62
CA SER A 357 -3.73 44.33 17.04
C SER A 357 -4.50 44.12 15.73
N ALA A 358 -5.25 45.14 15.31
CA ALA A 358 -5.93 45.15 14.01
C ALA A 358 -4.93 45.13 12.84
N GLU A 359 -3.75 45.74 13.02
CA GLU A 359 -2.65 45.70 12.05
C GLU A 359 -2.14 44.27 11.79
N LEU A 360 -1.97 43.44 12.82
CA LEU A 360 -1.50 42.07 12.65
C LEU A 360 -2.53 41.21 11.89
N LEU A 361 -3.82 41.40 12.16
CA LEU A 361 -4.89 40.77 11.40
C LEU A 361 -4.89 41.25 9.93
N ALA A 362 -4.75 42.56 9.69
CA ALA A 362 -4.66 43.12 8.34
C ALA A 362 -3.43 42.64 7.57
N SER A 363 -2.28 42.49 8.26
CA SER A 363 -1.04 41.95 7.70
C SER A 363 -1.22 40.51 7.25
N ASP A 364 -1.98 39.70 8.01
CA ASP A 364 -2.24 38.31 7.64
C ASP A 364 -3.18 38.18 6.44
N VAL A 365 -4.17 39.05 6.35
CA VAL A 365 -5.01 39.19 5.16
C VAL A 365 -4.20 39.66 3.95
N ALA A 366 -3.27 40.61 4.14
CA ALA A 366 -2.36 41.06 3.07
C ALA A 366 -1.46 39.92 2.59
N ARG A 367 -0.88 39.14 3.52
CA ARG A 367 -0.09 37.94 3.21
C ARG A 367 -0.91 36.94 2.40
N TYR A 368 -2.16 36.69 2.77
CA TYR A 368 -3.03 35.83 1.98
C TYR A 368 -3.23 36.35 0.55
N LEU A 369 -3.52 37.65 0.37
CA LEU A 369 -3.72 38.28 -0.94
C LEU A 369 -2.47 38.24 -1.82
N GLU A 370 -1.29 38.37 -1.20
CA GLU A 370 0.01 38.32 -1.87
C GLU A 370 0.55 36.89 -2.07
N GLY A 371 -0.17 35.87 -1.57
CA GLY A 371 0.26 34.48 -1.62
C GLY A 371 1.46 34.19 -0.71
N LEU A 372 1.66 34.96 0.35
CA LEU A 372 2.65 34.76 1.40
C LEU A 372 2.13 33.81 2.50
N PRO A 373 3.05 33.16 3.26
CA PRO A 373 2.69 32.40 4.45
C PRO A 373 2.03 33.28 5.52
N VAL A 374 0.85 32.86 5.99
CA VAL A 374 0.08 33.55 7.04
C VAL A 374 0.52 33.10 8.44
N LEU A 375 0.47 34.00 9.42
CA LEU A 375 0.75 33.77 10.84
C LEU A 375 -0.27 32.82 11.47
N ALA A 376 -1.54 32.89 11.05
CA ALA A 376 -2.62 32.05 11.55
C ALA A 376 -2.39 30.56 11.30
N HIS A 377 -1.73 30.25 10.19
CA HIS A 377 -1.40 28.90 9.80
C HIS A 377 0.04 28.62 10.26
N ARG A 378 0.20 28.03 11.46
CA ARG A 378 1.51 27.51 11.95
C ARG A 378 1.94 26.30 11.11
N GLY A 379 2.29 26.54 9.86
CA GLY A 379 2.71 25.53 8.91
C GLY A 379 4.14 25.04 9.16
N SER A 380 4.40 23.79 8.83
CA SER A 380 5.74 23.20 8.76
C SER A 380 6.60 23.94 7.72
N GLY A 381 7.93 23.76 7.73
CA GLY A 381 8.83 24.35 6.74
C GLY A 381 8.40 24.11 5.28
N PHE A 382 7.69 23.01 5.04
CA PHE A 382 7.11 22.64 3.75
C PHE A 382 6.03 23.63 3.25
N TYR A 383 5.14 24.13 4.11
CA TYR A 383 4.12 25.12 3.73
C TYR A 383 4.73 26.44 3.23
N ARG A 384 5.79 26.91 3.92
CA ARG A 384 6.53 28.13 3.52
C ARG A 384 7.26 27.92 2.19
N PHE A 385 7.85 26.73 2.00
CA PHE A 385 8.51 26.35 0.75
C PHE A 385 7.54 26.26 -0.43
N GLU A 386 6.36 25.69 -0.24
CA GLU A 386 5.32 25.61 -1.29
C GLU A 386 4.88 27.01 -1.77
N LYS A 387 4.61 27.93 -0.83
CA LYS A 387 4.25 29.32 -1.15
C LYS A 387 5.37 30.04 -1.91
N LEU A 388 6.63 29.82 -1.52
CA LEU A 388 7.80 30.38 -2.21
C LEU A 388 7.90 29.88 -3.67
N LEU A 389 7.72 28.57 -3.89
CA LEU A 389 7.74 27.98 -5.23
C LEU A 389 6.61 28.50 -6.12
N ARG A 390 5.40 28.66 -5.57
CA ARG A 390 4.26 29.20 -6.32
C ARG A 390 4.44 30.67 -6.70
N ARG A 391 5.09 31.47 -5.85
CA ARG A 391 5.36 32.88 -6.12
C ARG A 391 6.43 33.09 -7.18
N HIS A 392 7.51 32.31 -7.10
CA HIS A 392 8.63 32.40 -8.02
C HIS A 392 8.56 31.36 -9.13
N ARG A 393 7.38 31.04 -9.68
CA ARG A 393 7.23 29.97 -10.68
C ARG A 393 8.22 30.08 -11.84
N ALA A 394 8.45 31.27 -12.40
CA ALA A 394 9.41 31.45 -13.47
C ALA A 394 10.86 31.21 -13.01
N ALA A 395 11.26 31.73 -11.83
CA ALA A 395 12.60 31.52 -11.28
C ALA A 395 12.78 30.11 -10.71
N ALA A 396 11.72 29.44 -10.28
CA ALA A 396 11.70 28.06 -9.82
C ALA A 396 11.73 27.09 -11.00
N VAL A 397 11.05 27.41 -12.11
CA VAL A 397 11.19 26.69 -13.39
C VAL A 397 12.56 26.95 -13.97
N ALA A 398 13.09 28.17 -13.94
CA ALA A 398 14.45 28.46 -14.38
C ALA A 398 15.50 27.82 -13.46
N ALA A 399 15.32 27.82 -12.13
CA ALA A 399 16.20 27.14 -11.20
C ALA A 399 16.06 25.62 -11.31
N ALA A 400 14.87 25.07 -11.50
CA ALA A 400 14.68 23.65 -11.76
C ALA A 400 15.21 23.27 -13.13
N ALA A 401 15.10 24.13 -14.15
CA ALA A 401 15.69 23.95 -15.47
C ALA A 401 17.20 24.07 -15.41
N SER A 402 17.76 24.99 -14.63
CA SER A 402 19.20 25.15 -14.39
C SER A 402 19.76 24.04 -13.51
N VAL A 403 19.00 23.54 -12.54
CA VAL A 403 19.34 22.34 -11.75
C VAL A 403 19.19 21.11 -12.62
N LEU A 404 18.18 21.01 -13.49
CA LEU A 404 18.07 19.94 -14.49
C LEU A 404 19.16 20.07 -15.53
N LEU A 405 19.58 21.28 -15.91
CA LEU A 405 20.68 21.52 -16.83
C LEU A 405 22.00 21.19 -16.15
N LEU A 406 22.17 21.52 -14.87
CA LEU A 406 23.34 21.22 -14.04
C LEU A 406 23.40 19.75 -13.68
N VAL A 407 22.26 19.10 -13.45
CA VAL A 407 22.14 17.66 -13.20
C VAL A 407 22.25 16.91 -14.51
N ALA A 408 21.74 17.42 -15.63
CA ALA A 408 21.94 16.83 -16.94
C ALA A 408 23.37 17.08 -17.41
N SER A 409 23.98 18.23 -17.15
CA SER A 409 25.36 18.54 -17.50
C SER A 409 26.32 17.89 -16.52
N ALA A 410 25.99 17.72 -15.24
CA ALA A 410 26.73 16.88 -14.31
C ALA A 410 26.47 15.41 -14.57
N ALA A 411 25.30 14.99 -15.04
CA ALA A 411 25.05 13.61 -15.45
C ALA A 411 25.71 13.32 -16.79
N VAL A 412 25.83 14.30 -17.69
CA VAL A 412 26.57 14.25 -18.96
C VAL A 412 28.06 14.37 -18.68
N ALA A 413 28.51 15.21 -17.75
CA ALA A 413 29.91 15.32 -17.35
C ALA A 413 30.32 14.12 -16.49
N LEU A 414 29.46 13.59 -15.63
CA LEU A 414 29.64 12.30 -14.96
C LEU A 414 29.44 11.17 -15.94
N ARG A 415 28.64 11.30 -17.01
CA ARG A 415 28.56 10.29 -18.08
C ARG A 415 29.75 10.35 -19.01
N LEU A 416 30.35 11.50 -19.27
CA LEU A 416 31.55 11.71 -20.09
C LEU A 416 32.79 11.42 -19.27
N ALA A 417 32.82 11.79 -17.98
CA ALA A 417 33.86 11.43 -17.03
C ALA A 417 33.71 9.98 -16.57
N SER A 418 32.51 9.41 -16.48
CA SER A 418 32.34 7.96 -16.35
C SER A 418 32.36 7.26 -17.69
N MET A 419 32.22 7.89 -18.85
CA MET A 419 32.51 7.25 -20.14
C MET A 419 33.99 7.29 -20.39
N ALA A 420 34.71 8.33 -20.00
CA ALA A 420 36.17 8.46 -20.03
C ALA A 420 36.83 7.69 -18.88
N ALA A 421 36.22 7.62 -17.69
CA ALA A 421 36.66 6.76 -16.59
C ALA A 421 36.20 5.33 -16.83
N ARG A 422 35.02 5.05 -17.39
CA ARG A 422 34.71 3.70 -17.90
C ARG A 422 35.47 3.40 -19.17
N GLU A 423 35.95 4.33 -19.99
CA GLU A 423 36.84 4.03 -21.12
C GLU A 423 38.24 3.84 -20.60
N ARG A 424 38.69 4.55 -19.56
CA ARG A 424 39.94 4.29 -18.85
C ARG A 424 39.87 3.05 -17.97
N ASP A 425 38.72 2.69 -17.41
CA ASP A 425 38.48 1.49 -16.58
C ASP A 425 38.00 0.32 -17.45
N ARG A 426 37.48 0.55 -18.67
CA ARG A 426 37.31 -0.45 -19.74
C ARG A 426 38.50 -0.49 -20.68
N ALA A 427 39.47 0.41 -20.59
CA ALA A 427 40.77 0.29 -21.23
C ALA A 427 41.78 -0.25 -20.25
N ALA A 428 41.74 0.11 -18.97
CA ALA A 428 42.57 -0.47 -17.91
C ALA A 428 41.96 -1.76 -17.38
N GLY A 429 40.64 -1.86 -17.22
CA GLY A 429 39.94 -3.15 -17.07
C GLY A 429 39.73 -3.85 -18.41
N ALA A 430 39.76 -3.13 -19.53
CA ALA A 430 40.07 -3.64 -20.88
C ALA A 430 41.36 -4.44 -20.89
N LEU A 431 42.47 -3.78 -20.59
CA LEU A 431 43.83 -4.29 -20.53
C LEU A 431 44.03 -5.28 -19.38
N ALA A 432 43.38 -5.12 -18.22
CA ALA A 432 43.51 -6.04 -17.08
C ALA A 432 42.55 -7.23 -17.18
N GLN A 433 41.37 -7.08 -17.79
CA GLN A 433 40.52 -8.21 -18.14
C GLN A 433 41.06 -8.87 -19.39
N THR A 434 41.64 -8.15 -20.34
CA THR A 434 42.31 -8.76 -21.48
C THR A 434 43.63 -9.39 -21.02
N GLU A 435 44.39 -8.85 -20.07
CA GLU A 435 45.53 -9.54 -19.42
C GLU A 435 45.07 -10.72 -18.57
N ARG A 436 44.00 -10.62 -17.77
CA ARG A 436 43.47 -11.78 -17.00
C ARG A 436 42.81 -12.82 -17.89
N THR A 437 42.10 -12.41 -18.94
CA THR A 437 41.49 -13.32 -19.92
C THR A 437 42.56 -13.84 -20.88
N LEU A 438 43.66 -13.12 -21.13
CA LEU A 438 44.83 -13.58 -21.87
C LEU A 438 45.63 -14.54 -20.99
N ASP A 439 45.94 -14.24 -19.72
CA ASP A 439 46.59 -15.17 -18.77
C ASP A 439 45.71 -16.41 -18.50
N GLU A 440 44.39 -16.23 -18.33
CA GLU A 440 43.43 -17.34 -18.17
C GLU A 440 43.26 -18.13 -19.47
N SER A 441 43.15 -17.46 -20.62
CA SER A 441 43.05 -18.14 -21.92
C SER A 441 44.37 -18.73 -22.34
N GLU A 442 45.52 -18.18 -21.94
CA GLU A 442 46.87 -18.68 -22.19
C GLU A 442 47.14 -19.85 -21.26
N ALA A 443 46.68 -19.85 -20.01
CA ALA A 443 46.72 -21.01 -19.13
C ALA A 443 45.79 -22.13 -19.59
N VAL A 444 44.56 -21.80 -20.02
CA VAL A 444 43.61 -22.78 -20.60
C VAL A 444 44.09 -23.28 -21.95
N THR A 445 44.61 -22.41 -22.82
CA THR A 445 45.16 -22.77 -24.13
C THR A 445 46.46 -23.53 -23.97
N SER A 446 47.37 -23.16 -23.06
CA SER A 446 48.59 -23.92 -22.73
C SER A 446 48.27 -25.30 -22.15
N LEU A 447 47.23 -25.42 -21.32
CA LEU A 447 46.77 -26.72 -20.85
C LEU A 447 46.12 -27.55 -21.97
N LEU A 448 45.28 -26.95 -22.83
CA LEU A 448 44.66 -27.61 -23.98
C LEU A 448 45.71 -28.03 -25.02
N VAL A 449 46.61 -27.14 -25.38
CA VAL A 449 47.77 -27.37 -26.27
C VAL A 449 48.68 -28.42 -25.65
N GLY A 450 49.04 -28.34 -24.36
CA GLY A 450 49.82 -29.38 -23.67
C GLY A 450 49.10 -30.72 -23.49
N LEU A 451 47.77 -30.76 -23.57
CA LEU A 451 46.98 -32.00 -23.66
C LEU A 451 47.11 -32.65 -25.05
N PHE A 452 47.28 -31.86 -26.11
CA PHE A 452 47.48 -32.32 -27.49
C PHE A 452 48.96 -32.54 -27.86
N GLU A 453 49.90 -31.66 -27.48
CA GLU A 453 51.35 -31.70 -27.77
C GLU A 453 52.10 -32.82 -27.05
N ALA A 454 51.64 -33.24 -25.87
CA ALA A 454 52.16 -34.45 -25.21
C ALA A 454 51.70 -35.76 -25.90
N SER A 455 51.27 -35.65 -27.15
CA SER A 455 50.97 -36.75 -28.08
C SER A 455 51.94 -36.64 -29.25
N ASP A 456 53.23 -36.74 -28.96
CA ASP A 456 54.24 -36.92 -29.99
C ASP A 456 53.92 -38.22 -30.74
N PRO A 457 53.67 -38.21 -32.07
CA PRO A 457 53.25 -39.38 -32.84
C PRO A 457 54.34 -40.47 -32.93
N THR A 458 55.52 -40.22 -32.39
CA THR A 458 56.72 -41.02 -32.60
C THR A 458 56.93 -42.13 -31.57
N GLU A 459 56.20 -42.16 -30.44
CA GLU A 459 56.36 -43.23 -29.42
C GLU A 459 55.06 -43.89 -28.90
N GLY A 460 53.88 -43.53 -29.40
CA GLY A 460 52.60 -44.05 -28.86
C GLY A 460 51.72 -44.75 -29.88
N ARG A 461 51.28 -45.98 -29.58
CA ARG A 461 50.28 -46.71 -30.38
C ARG A 461 49.04 -45.84 -30.71
N PRO A 462 48.41 -46.00 -31.89
CA PRO A 462 47.26 -45.19 -32.36
C PRO A 462 46.04 -45.15 -31.43
N ASP A 463 45.95 -46.04 -30.44
CA ASP A 463 44.81 -46.18 -29.51
C ASP A 463 44.84 -45.21 -28.30
N THR A 464 45.82 -44.32 -28.21
CA THR A 464 46.05 -43.54 -26.97
C THR A 464 45.28 -42.21 -26.87
N LEU A 465 44.77 -41.67 -27.98
CA LEU A 465 44.06 -40.37 -28.09
C LEU A 465 42.53 -40.50 -28.02
N THR A 466 42.01 -41.33 -27.13
CA THR A 466 40.57 -41.38 -26.90
C THR A 466 40.09 -40.15 -26.09
N PRO A 467 38.87 -39.63 -26.33
CA PRO A 467 38.29 -38.54 -25.53
C PRO A 467 38.31 -38.82 -24.02
N ALA A 468 38.17 -40.09 -23.62
CA ALA A 468 38.25 -40.51 -22.23
C ALA A 468 39.66 -40.36 -21.62
N ASN A 469 40.71 -40.68 -22.38
CA ASN A 469 42.09 -40.49 -21.93
C ASN A 469 42.46 -39.00 -21.85
N LEU A 470 41.97 -38.18 -22.78
CA LEU A 470 42.17 -36.73 -22.75
C LEU A 470 41.53 -36.10 -21.51
N LEU A 471 40.30 -36.49 -21.16
CA LEU A 471 39.63 -36.02 -19.94
C LEU A 471 40.40 -36.44 -18.67
N ARG A 472 40.86 -37.69 -18.60
CA ARG A 472 41.63 -38.19 -17.45
C ARG A 472 42.96 -37.43 -17.28
N ARG A 473 43.65 -37.15 -18.39
CA ARG A 473 44.86 -36.31 -18.41
C ARG A 473 44.56 -34.87 -18.00
N GLY A 474 43.42 -34.32 -18.43
CA GLY A 474 42.94 -32.99 -18.03
C GLY A 474 42.73 -32.89 -16.53
N VAL A 475 42.08 -33.89 -15.93
CA VAL A 475 41.90 -33.98 -14.46
C VAL A 475 43.25 -34.06 -13.74
N ALA A 476 44.17 -34.92 -14.20
CA ALA A 476 45.48 -35.09 -13.55
C ALA A 476 46.38 -33.85 -13.63
N ARG A 477 46.16 -32.97 -14.61
CA ARG A 477 46.96 -31.75 -14.81
C ARG A 477 46.30 -30.49 -14.25
N VAL A 478 45.05 -30.56 -13.79
CA VAL A 478 44.32 -29.40 -13.25
C VAL A 478 45.02 -28.81 -12.02
N ASP A 479 45.72 -29.64 -11.24
CA ASP A 479 46.45 -29.20 -10.06
C ASP A 479 47.70 -28.36 -10.38
N ARG A 480 48.17 -28.37 -11.64
CA ARG A 480 49.22 -27.44 -12.11
C ARG A 480 48.75 -25.99 -12.16
N LEU A 481 47.43 -25.77 -12.15
CA LEU A 481 46.82 -24.44 -12.08
C LEU A 481 46.63 -23.96 -10.63
N ALA A 482 47.23 -24.60 -9.63
CA ALA A 482 47.10 -24.18 -8.23
C ALA A 482 47.54 -22.73 -7.97
N SER A 483 48.47 -22.19 -8.76
CA SER A 483 48.87 -20.78 -8.72
C SER A 483 47.85 -19.82 -9.34
N GLN A 484 46.82 -20.35 -10.01
CA GLN A 484 45.72 -19.61 -10.63
C GLN A 484 44.35 -20.20 -10.21
N PRO A 485 43.91 -19.98 -8.95
CA PRO A 485 42.78 -20.68 -8.36
C PRO A 485 41.46 -20.57 -9.15
N LEU A 486 41.15 -19.40 -9.72
CA LEU A 486 39.93 -19.22 -10.50
C LEU A 486 39.94 -19.95 -11.84
N ALA A 487 41.11 -20.00 -12.51
CA ALA A 487 41.30 -20.78 -13.73
C ALA A 487 41.19 -22.28 -13.43
N GLN A 488 41.79 -22.75 -12.33
CA GLN A 488 41.65 -24.11 -11.82
C GLN A 488 40.17 -24.46 -11.58
N ALA A 489 39.42 -23.60 -10.89
CA ALA A 489 38.00 -23.83 -10.61
C ALA A 489 37.14 -23.87 -11.88
N ARG A 490 37.41 -23.01 -12.87
CA ARG A 490 36.70 -23.05 -14.17
C ARG A 490 37.01 -24.33 -14.94
N MET A 491 38.26 -24.80 -14.92
CA MET A 491 38.65 -26.06 -15.57
C MET A 491 37.99 -27.26 -14.87
N LEU A 492 38.02 -27.30 -13.54
CA LEU A 492 37.33 -28.32 -12.74
C LEU A 492 35.83 -28.36 -13.03
N GLU A 493 35.16 -27.19 -13.12
CA GLU A 493 33.75 -27.13 -13.48
C GLU A 493 33.49 -27.65 -14.90
N SER A 494 34.32 -27.24 -15.86
CA SER A 494 34.18 -27.66 -17.26
C SER A 494 34.36 -29.17 -17.41
N LEU A 495 35.42 -29.73 -16.81
CA LEU A 495 35.66 -31.17 -16.76
C LEU A 495 34.48 -31.87 -16.06
N GLY A 496 34.02 -31.36 -14.92
CA GLY A 496 32.87 -31.91 -14.20
C GLY A 496 31.60 -31.98 -15.05
N ARG A 497 31.28 -30.92 -15.80
CA ARG A 497 30.14 -30.91 -16.74
C ARG A 497 30.32 -31.92 -17.87
N VAL A 498 31.53 -32.09 -18.39
CA VAL A 498 31.80 -33.10 -19.43
C VAL A 498 31.65 -34.53 -18.87
N TYR A 499 32.20 -34.82 -17.70
CA TYR A 499 32.00 -36.12 -17.02
C TYR A 499 30.51 -36.39 -16.76
N ALA A 500 29.75 -35.38 -16.31
CA ALA A 500 28.32 -35.50 -16.12
C ALA A 500 27.57 -35.81 -17.43
N SER A 501 27.96 -35.17 -18.54
CA SER A 501 27.35 -35.44 -19.86
C SER A 501 27.60 -36.87 -20.37
N ARG A 502 28.67 -37.52 -19.90
CA ARG A 502 29.02 -38.91 -20.19
C ARG A 502 28.38 -39.91 -19.22
N GLY A 503 27.68 -39.44 -18.19
CA GLY A 503 27.05 -40.28 -17.17
C GLY A 503 27.93 -40.64 -15.97
N ASP A 504 29.20 -40.19 -15.91
CA ASP A 504 30.06 -40.39 -14.74
C ASP A 504 29.79 -39.29 -13.70
N PHE A 505 28.68 -39.47 -12.97
CA PHE A 505 28.24 -38.51 -11.97
C PHE A 505 29.11 -38.50 -10.71
N ALA A 506 29.85 -39.59 -10.44
CA ALA A 506 30.75 -39.67 -9.29
C ALA A 506 31.93 -38.71 -9.49
N THR A 507 32.68 -38.90 -10.57
CA THR A 507 33.82 -38.03 -10.92
C THR A 507 33.36 -36.59 -11.14
N ALA A 508 32.23 -36.39 -11.81
CA ALA A 508 31.66 -35.06 -12.02
C ALA A 508 31.38 -34.33 -10.70
N GLY A 509 30.80 -35.04 -9.72
CA GLY A 509 30.49 -34.50 -8.40
C GLY A 509 31.74 -34.06 -7.66
N ASP A 510 32.78 -34.90 -7.67
CA ASP A 510 34.05 -34.61 -6.99
C ASP A 510 34.76 -33.40 -7.61
N LEU A 511 34.77 -33.29 -8.93
CA LEU A 511 35.35 -32.15 -9.65
C LEU A 511 34.58 -30.85 -9.38
N LEU A 512 33.24 -30.90 -9.41
CA LEU A 512 32.39 -29.74 -9.12
C LEU A 512 32.48 -29.32 -7.65
N GLN A 513 32.61 -30.27 -6.73
CA GLN A 513 32.84 -29.99 -5.31
C GLN A 513 34.19 -29.29 -5.11
N ARG A 514 35.27 -29.76 -5.75
CA ARG A 514 36.58 -29.07 -5.73
C ARG A 514 36.48 -27.67 -6.31
N ALA A 515 35.81 -27.49 -7.46
CA ALA A 515 35.58 -26.18 -8.06
C ALA A 515 34.82 -25.24 -7.10
N LEU A 516 33.81 -25.76 -6.41
CA LEU A 516 33.01 -25.00 -5.46
C LEU A 516 33.81 -24.56 -4.23
N VAL A 517 34.67 -25.43 -3.69
CA VAL A 517 35.57 -25.09 -2.57
C VAL A 517 36.49 -23.94 -2.96
N VAL A 518 37.14 -24.02 -4.12
CA VAL A 518 38.02 -22.95 -4.61
C VAL A 518 37.26 -21.64 -4.82
N ARG A 519 36.08 -21.67 -5.47
CA ARG A 519 35.28 -20.45 -5.68
C ARG A 519 34.74 -19.85 -4.38
N ARG A 520 34.38 -20.66 -3.40
CA ARG A 520 33.96 -20.15 -2.08
C ARG A 520 35.11 -19.48 -1.34
N ALA A 521 36.33 -19.99 -1.46
CA ALA A 521 37.51 -19.38 -0.85
C ALA A 521 37.88 -18.04 -1.53
N GLU A 522 37.90 -18.00 -2.86
CA GLU A 522 38.38 -16.84 -3.62
C GLU A 522 37.31 -15.75 -3.83
N LEU A 523 36.05 -16.14 -4.08
CA LEU A 523 34.97 -15.22 -4.46
C LEU A 523 33.90 -15.06 -3.36
N GLY A 524 33.89 -15.96 -2.37
CA GLY A 524 32.85 -16.05 -1.36
C GLY A 524 31.57 -16.78 -1.82
N ALA A 525 30.73 -17.16 -0.84
CA ALA A 525 29.47 -17.88 -1.07
C ALA A 525 28.37 -17.00 -1.68
N GLY A 526 28.46 -15.68 -1.55
CA GLY A 526 27.48 -14.72 -2.11
C GLY A 526 27.71 -14.37 -3.59
N ASN A 527 28.71 -14.95 -4.25
CA ASN A 527 29.06 -14.60 -5.63
C ASN A 527 28.20 -15.37 -6.65
N PRO A 528 27.65 -14.73 -7.70
CA PRO A 528 26.90 -15.39 -8.77
C PRO A 528 27.65 -16.53 -9.48
N THR A 529 28.96 -16.43 -9.62
CA THR A 529 29.82 -17.46 -10.25
C THR A 529 29.95 -18.68 -9.34
N THR A 530 29.99 -18.48 -8.02
CA THR A 530 29.92 -19.57 -7.03
C THR A 530 28.56 -20.27 -7.11
N ALA A 531 27.47 -19.50 -7.14
CA ALA A 531 26.11 -20.05 -7.30
C ALA A 531 25.91 -20.82 -8.61
N THR A 532 26.65 -20.48 -9.67
CA THR A 532 26.66 -21.26 -10.92
C THR A 532 27.29 -22.63 -10.76
N THR A 533 28.36 -22.75 -9.97
CA THR A 533 28.94 -24.07 -9.64
C THR A 533 28.02 -24.85 -8.70
N GLU A 534 27.38 -24.19 -7.74
CA GLU A 534 26.37 -24.83 -6.86
C GLU A 534 25.22 -25.41 -7.68
N ALA A 535 24.68 -24.65 -8.63
CA ALA A 535 23.64 -25.09 -9.55
C ALA A 535 24.08 -26.24 -10.47
N ALA A 536 25.37 -26.32 -10.83
CA ALA A 536 25.92 -27.42 -11.62
C ALA A 536 26.07 -28.69 -10.78
N LEU A 537 26.60 -28.55 -9.56
CA LEU A 537 26.74 -29.63 -8.60
C LEU A 537 25.36 -30.18 -8.20
N ALA A 538 24.36 -29.30 -8.02
CA ALA A 538 22.98 -29.64 -7.77
C ALA A 538 22.41 -30.63 -8.81
N ASP A 539 22.59 -30.39 -10.12
CA ASP A 539 22.13 -31.33 -11.15
C ASP A 539 22.84 -32.70 -11.06
N VAL A 540 24.13 -32.72 -10.71
CA VAL A 540 24.88 -33.98 -10.54
C VAL A 540 24.40 -34.74 -9.30
N LEU A 541 24.18 -34.06 -8.18
CA LEU A 541 23.67 -34.67 -6.95
C LEU A 541 22.29 -35.27 -7.15
N ARG A 542 21.42 -34.59 -7.91
CA ARG A 542 20.11 -35.13 -8.32
C ARG A 542 20.25 -36.46 -9.06
N ARG A 543 21.21 -36.56 -10.01
CA ARG A 543 21.45 -37.79 -10.79
C ARG A 543 22.13 -38.90 -10.00
N ARG A 544 22.83 -38.57 -8.91
CA ARG A 544 23.37 -39.53 -7.93
C ARG A 544 22.32 -39.99 -6.90
N GLY A 545 21.11 -39.44 -6.93
CA GLY A 545 20.07 -39.73 -5.94
C GLY A 545 20.27 -39.05 -4.58
N GLN A 546 21.18 -38.07 -4.48
CA GLN A 546 21.45 -37.32 -3.25
C GLN A 546 20.51 -36.10 -3.12
N TYR A 547 19.21 -36.36 -2.98
CA TYR A 547 18.18 -35.32 -3.12
C TYR A 547 18.17 -34.25 -2.02
N SER A 548 18.60 -34.57 -0.80
CA SER A 548 18.69 -33.59 0.30
C SER A 548 19.78 -32.54 0.04
N ALA A 549 20.96 -32.98 -0.41
CA ALA A 549 22.05 -32.10 -0.79
C ALA A 549 21.72 -31.30 -2.06
N TRP A 550 21.04 -31.93 -3.03
CA TRP A 550 20.52 -31.27 -4.22
C TRP A 550 19.56 -30.13 -3.86
N ASP A 551 18.57 -30.38 -3.00
CA ASP A 551 17.58 -29.38 -2.58
C ASP A 551 18.27 -28.16 -1.92
N SER A 552 19.16 -28.43 -0.97
CA SER A 552 19.92 -27.38 -0.28
C SER A 552 20.67 -26.49 -1.26
N LEU A 553 21.48 -27.09 -2.16
CA LEU A 553 22.27 -26.33 -3.13
C LEU A 553 21.42 -25.62 -4.19
N ALA A 554 20.33 -26.23 -4.66
CA ALA A 554 19.44 -25.59 -5.62
C ALA A 554 18.77 -24.33 -5.03
N ARG A 555 18.35 -24.38 -3.77
CA ARG A 555 17.76 -23.23 -3.07
C ARG A 555 18.79 -22.16 -2.73
N ASP A 556 20.00 -22.54 -2.31
CA ASP A 556 21.08 -21.58 -2.06
C ASP A 556 21.49 -20.85 -3.34
N ALA A 557 21.66 -21.57 -4.45
CA ALA A 557 21.97 -20.97 -5.74
C ALA A 557 20.86 -19.99 -6.19
N LEU A 558 19.58 -20.34 -6.00
CA LEU A 558 18.45 -19.45 -6.28
C LEU A 558 18.51 -18.18 -5.43
N ARG A 559 18.73 -18.32 -4.11
CA ARG A 559 18.82 -17.20 -3.16
C ARG A 559 19.95 -16.24 -3.53
N VAL A 560 21.15 -16.76 -3.77
CA VAL A 560 22.33 -15.96 -4.11
C VAL A 560 22.12 -15.22 -5.44
N ARG A 561 21.63 -15.92 -6.48
CA ARG A 561 21.36 -15.31 -7.79
C ARG A 561 20.28 -14.24 -7.72
N ARG A 562 19.22 -14.43 -6.94
CA ARG A 562 18.19 -13.39 -6.72
C ARG A 562 18.77 -12.13 -6.09
N LEU A 563 19.56 -12.29 -5.04
CA LEU A 563 20.17 -11.16 -4.32
C LEU A 563 21.18 -10.39 -5.17
N ALA A 564 22.00 -11.11 -5.95
CA ALA A 564 23.11 -10.51 -6.69
C ALA A 564 22.74 -10.04 -8.11
N LEU A 565 21.80 -10.72 -8.79
CA LEU A 565 21.45 -10.46 -10.20
C LEU A 565 20.04 -9.88 -10.37
N GLY A 566 19.18 -9.98 -9.35
CA GLY A 566 17.77 -9.58 -9.40
C GLY A 566 16.85 -10.64 -10.02
N ASP A 567 15.54 -10.56 -9.71
CA ASP A 567 14.55 -11.58 -10.07
C ASP A 567 14.34 -11.76 -11.59
N ALA A 568 14.67 -10.76 -12.40
CA ALA A 568 14.48 -10.79 -13.85
C ALA A 568 15.66 -11.43 -14.62
N HIS A 569 16.70 -11.92 -13.93
CA HIS A 569 17.89 -12.46 -14.59
C HIS A 569 17.68 -13.90 -15.10
N PRO A 570 18.17 -14.27 -16.31
CA PRO A 570 18.02 -15.64 -16.85
C PRO A 570 18.56 -16.76 -15.94
N ASP A 571 19.62 -16.50 -15.18
CA ASP A 571 20.16 -17.47 -14.21
C ASP A 571 19.23 -17.72 -13.03
N VAL A 572 18.41 -16.73 -12.65
CA VAL A 572 17.34 -16.93 -11.66
C VAL A 572 16.28 -17.84 -12.24
N ALA A 573 15.90 -17.68 -13.52
CA ALA A 573 14.98 -18.61 -14.18
C ALA A 573 15.53 -20.05 -14.23
N ALA A 574 16.83 -20.22 -14.49
CA ALA A 574 17.48 -21.53 -14.45
C ALA A 574 17.45 -22.17 -13.05
N SER A 575 17.69 -21.38 -11.99
CA SER A 575 17.58 -21.87 -10.61
C SER A 575 16.14 -22.16 -10.20
N LEU A 576 15.16 -21.37 -10.67
CA LEU A 576 13.74 -21.62 -10.46
C LEU A 576 13.30 -22.96 -11.06
N ALA A 577 13.76 -23.29 -12.27
CA ALA A 577 13.49 -24.59 -12.88
C ALA A 577 14.05 -25.75 -12.03
N GLN A 578 15.27 -25.61 -11.48
CA GLN A 578 15.84 -26.64 -10.59
C GLN A 578 15.06 -26.81 -9.30
N VAL A 579 14.64 -25.71 -8.66
CA VAL A 579 13.82 -25.78 -7.43
C VAL A 579 12.42 -26.30 -7.74
N ALA A 580 11.87 -26.04 -8.93
CA ALA A 580 10.63 -26.63 -9.40
C ALA A 580 10.75 -28.15 -9.55
N ASP A 581 11.86 -28.65 -10.09
CA ASP A 581 12.15 -30.09 -10.16
C ASP A 581 12.25 -30.70 -8.75
N VAL A 582 12.85 -30.00 -7.78
CA VAL A 582 12.88 -30.45 -6.37
C VAL A 582 11.46 -30.59 -5.81
N ALA A 583 10.63 -29.56 -6.03
CA ALA A 583 9.25 -29.57 -5.57
C ALA A 583 8.46 -30.72 -6.22
N TYR A 584 8.64 -30.94 -7.52
CA TYR A 584 8.02 -32.06 -8.24
C TYR A 584 8.45 -33.42 -7.68
N MET A 585 9.75 -33.61 -7.41
CA MET A 585 10.26 -34.85 -6.80
C MET A 585 9.74 -35.10 -5.37
N ARG A 586 9.29 -34.05 -4.67
CA ARG A 586 8.62 -34.15 -3.35
C ARG A 586 7.11 -34.22 -3.45
N GLU A 587 6.56 -34.35 -4.66
CA GLU A 587 5.12 -34.35 -4.94
C GLU A 587 4.41 -33.04 -4.56
N ASP A 588 5.14 -31.96 -4.32
CA ASP A 588 4.58 -30.61 -4.16
C ASP A 588 4.38 -29.99 -5.55
N LEU A 589 3.36 -30.52 -6.25
CA LEU A 589 3.01 -30.09 -7.62
C LEU A 589 2.59 -28.61 -7.67
N ALA A 590 2.06 -28.06 -6.58
CA ALA A 590 1.65 -26.66 -6.52
C ALA A 590 2.87 -25.72 -6.51
N SER A 591 3.87 -26.00 -5.67
CA SER A 591 5.12 -25.23 -5.68
C SER A 591 5.91 -25.44 -6.97
N ALA A 592 5.95 -26.67 -7.50
CA ALA A 592 6.59 -26.97 -8.78
C ALA A 592 6.00 -26.11 -9.93
N GLU A 593 4.67 -26.05 -10.03
CA GLU A 593 3.96 -25.19 -10.98
C GLU A 593 4.31 -23.71 -10.77
N ALA A 594 4.27 -23.24 -9.52
CA ALA A 594 4.52 -21.83 -9.19
C ALA A 594 5.94 -21.37 -9.56
N TYR A 595 6.97 -22.16 -9.20
CA TYR A 595 8.35 -21.84 -9.55
C TYR A 595 8.58 -21.87 -11.06
N MET A 596 8.02 -22.88 -11.76
CA MET A 596 8.17 -22.98 -13.21
C MET A 596 7.51 -21.79 -13.94
N ARG A 597 6.31 -21.36 -13.51
CA ARG A 597 5.65 -20.17 -14.05
C ARG A 597 6.46 -18.88 -13.83
N GLN A 598 7.12 -18.74 -12.68
CA GLN A 598 8.03 -17.61 -12.44
C GLN A 598 9.21 -17.63 -13.43
N GLY A 599 9.84 -18.80 -13.64
CA GLY A 599 10.94 -18.95 -14.60
C GLY A 599 10.51 -18.63 -16.04
N ILE A 600 9.35 -19.11 -16.46
CA ILE A 600 8.75 -18.80 -17.78
C ILE A 600 8.51 -17.30 -17.95
N ALA A 601 7.98 -16.61 -16.92
CA ALA A 601 7.74 -15.18 -16.97
C ALA A 601 9.02 -14.36 -17.17
N VAL A 602 10.13 -14.79 -16.55
CA VAL A 602 11.46 -14.21 -16.76
C VAL A 602 11.93 -14.44 -18.19
N ARG A 603 11.86 -15.69 -18.69
CA ARG A 603 12.32 -16.03 -20.04
C ARG A 603 11.52 -15.37 -21.15
N ARG A 604 10.20 -15.19 -20.99
CA ARG A 604 9.35 -14.47 -21.96
C ARG A 604 9.78 -13.02 -22.18
N ARG A 605 10.42 -12.39 -21.19
CA ARG A 605 10.92 -11.01 -21.28
C ARG A 605 12.36 -10.93 -21.81
N GLY A 606 13.08 -12.04 -21.86
CA GLY A 606 14.49 -12.08 -22.24
C GLY A 606 14.69 -12.29 -23.74
N VAL A 607 15.56 -11.49 -24.35
CA VAL A 607 15.99 -11.68 -25.74
C VAL A 607 16.81 -12.98 -25.86
N GLY A 608 16.52 -13.78 -26.90
CA GLY A 608 17.26 -15.02 -27.18
C GLY A 608 16.98 -16.19 -26.24
N GLN A 609 15.88 -16.15 -25.47
CA GLN A 609 15.54 -17.20 -24.49
C GLN A 609 14.60 -18.29 -25.01
N ASP A 610 14.20 -18.24 -26.29
CA ASP A 610 13.18 -19.14 -26.86
C ASP A 610 13.49 -20.63 -26.66
N SER A 611 14.75 -21.05 -26.82
CA SER A 611 15.16 -22.45 -26.60
C SER A 611 14.90 -22.91 -25.16
N MET A 612 15.26 -22.07 -24.19
CA MET A 612 15.07 -22.38 -22.77
C MET A 612 13.60 -22.24 -22.37
N LEU A 613 12.87 -21.28 -22.95
CA LEU A 613 11.43 -21.10 -22.76
C LEU A 613 10.64 -22.32 -23.23
N ALA A 614 10.95 -22.87 -24.40
CA ALA A 614 10.31 -24.08 -24.90
C ALA A 614 10.50 -25.27 -23.94
N ARG A 615 11.69 -25.40 -23.35
CA ARG A 615 11.96 -26.45 -22.36
C ARG A 615 11.15 -26.26 -21.08
N ASP A 616 11.12 -25.05 -20.53
CA ASP A 616 10.38 -24.74 -19.31
C ASP A 616 8.87 -24.92 -19.50
N LEU A 617 8.32 -24.53 -20.66
CA LEU A 617 6.92 -24.78 -21.03
C LEU A 617 6.62 -26.28 -21.12
N ALA A 618 7.52 -27.08 -21.71
CA ALA A 618 7.36 -28.53 -21.77
C ALA A 618 7.37 -29.18 -20.39
N THR A 619 8.23 -28.71 -19.49
CA THR A 619 8.26 -29.15 -18.08
C THR A 619 7.00 -28.73 -17.34
N LEU A 620 6.53 -27.49 -17.50
CA LEU A 620 5.27 -27.02 -16.93
C LEU A 620 4.08 -27.88 -17.40
N GLY A 621 4.04 -28.21 -18.69
CA GLY A 621 3.05 -29.13 -19.25
C GLY A 621 3.05 -30.47 -18.52
N THR A 622 4.22 -31.05 -18.29
CA THR A 622 4.37 -32.30 -17.51
C THR A 622 3.78 -32.17 -16.10
N PHE A 623 4.07 -31.08 -15.40
CA PHE A 623 3.51 -30.84 -14.05
C PHE A 623 1.99 -30.68 -14.06
N LEU A 624 1.44 -29.98 -15.07
CA LEU A 624 0.00 -29.79 -15.23
C LEU A 624 -0.73 -31.10 -15.53
N CYS A 625 -0.14 -31.95 -16.38
CA CYS A 625 -0.65 -33.29 -16.68
C CYS A 625 -0.65 -34.17 -15.41
N ALA A 626 0.44 -34.17 -14.63
CA ALA A 626 0.51 -34.89 -13.36
C ALA A 626 -0.58 -34.44 -12.36
N ARG A 627 -1.00 -33.17 -12.44
CA ARG A 627 -2.07 -32.59 -11.60
C ARG A 627 -3.48 -32.81 -12.15
N GLY A 628 -3.63 -33.50 -13.28
CA GLY A 628 -4.91 -33.76 -13.95
C GLY A 628 -5.50 -32.56 -14.71
N ARG A 629 -4.76 -31.45 -14.88
CA ARG A 629 -5.20 -30.25 -15.62
C ARG A 629 -4.95 -30.42 -17.12
N ASN A 630 -5.62 -31.40 -17.72
CA ASN A 630 -5.35 -31.86 -19.08
C ASN A 630 -5.46 -30.76 -20.16
N ALA A 631 -6.50 -29.93 -20.10
CA ALA A 631 -6.68 -28.84 -21.08
C ALA A 631 -5.54 -27.81 -21.04
N GLU A 632 -5.06 -27.48 -19.83
CA GLU A 632 -3.94 -26.54 -19.69
C GLU A 632 -2.61 -27.19 -20.01
N CYS A 633 -2.40 -28.45 -19.61
CA CYS A 633 -1.23 -29.23 -20.02
C CYS A 633 -1.05 -29.19 -21.54
N GLU A 634 -2.12 -29.47 -22.29
CA GLU A 634 -2.10 -29.46 -23.76
C GLU A 634 -1.81 -28.07 -24.33
N ARG A 635 -2.40 -27.01 -23.76
CA ARG A 635 -2.15 -25.63 -24.18
C ARG A 635 -0.66 -25.26 -24.03
N GLU A 636 -0.07 -25.50 -22.86
CA GLU A 636 1.34 -25.16 -22.62
C GLU A 636 2.28 -26.02 -23.47
N LEU A 637 1.96 -27.30 -23.71
CA LEU A 637 2.73 -28.19 -24.57
C LEU A 637 2.67 -27.80 -26.05
N ARG A 638 1.50 -27.36 -26.55
CA ARG A 638 1.41 -26.80 -27.91
C ARG A 638 2.20 -25.51 -28.04
N GLU A 639 2.18 -24.65 -27.02
CA GLU A 639 3.04 -23.46 -26.99
C GLU A 639 4.52 -23.85 -27.00
N ALA A 640 4.94 -24.85 -26.22
CA ALA A 640 6.31 -25.36 -26.21
C ALA A 640 6.77 -25.81 -27.60
N VAL A 641 5.94 -26.55 -28.34
CA VAL A 641 6.22 -26.97 -29.72
C VAL A 641 6.35 -25.77 -30.65
N ALA A 642 5.44 -24.79 -30.55
CA ALA A 642 5.46 -23.59 -31.39
C ALA A 642 6.71 -22.74 -31.14
N VAL A 643 7.07 -22.52 -29.87
CA VAL A 643 8.29 -21.79 -29.48
C VAL A 643 9.53 -22.54 -29.94
N ALA A 644 9.59 -23.87 -29.78
CA ALA A 644 10.71 -24.67 -30.25
C ALA A 644 10.89 -24.59 -31.77
N ARG A 645 9.80 -24.59 -32.55
CA ARG A 645 9.85 -24.43 -34.02
C ARG A 645 10.34 -23.05 -34.44
N ARG A 646 9.95 -22.00 -33.72
CA ARG A 646 10.46 -20.64 -33.95
C ARG A 646 11.94 -20.52 -33.60
N ALA A 647 12.35 -21.10 -32.46
CA ALA A 647 13.74 -21.10 -32.01
C ALA A 647 14.66 -21.85 -32.98
N PHE A 648 14.15 -22.93 -33.58
CA PHE A 648 14.90 -23.82 -34.45
C PHE A 648 14.13 -24.08 -35.75
N PRO A 649 14.29 -23.23 -36.78
CA PRO A 649 13.59 -23.41 -38.05
C PRO A 649 13.94 -24.72 -38.77
N ALA A 650 15.20 -25.14 -38.71
CA ALA A 650 15.67 -26.43 -39.18
C ALA A 650 15.35 -27.56 -38.17
N PRO A 651 15.32 -28.83 -38.60
CA PRO A 651 15.16 -29.97 -37.70
C PRO A 651 16.11 -29.91 -36.52
N HIS A 652 15.59 -30.09 -35.30
CA HIS A 652 16.39 -29.91 -34.09
C HIS A 652 15.86 -30.74 -32.91
N ARG A 653 16.78 -31.26 -32.08
CA ARG A 653 16.45 -32.13 -30.94
C ARG A 653 15.45 -31.54 -29.94
N GLU A 654 15.47 -30.22 -29.73
CA GLU A 654 14.58 -29.57 -28.75
C GLU A 654 13.13 -29.47 -29.29
N ARG A 655 12.94 -29.38 -30.61
CA ARG A 655 11.61 -29.50 -31.23
C ARG A 655 11.05 -30.89 -31.03
N ALA A 656 11.87 -31.91 -31.31
CA ALA A 656 11.49 -33.30 -31.09
C ALA A 656 11.08 -33.55 -29.63
N ARG A 657 11.85 -33.05 -28.66
CA ARG A 657 11.50 -33.17 -27.23
C ARG A 657 10.15 -32.54 -26.89
N ALA A 658 9.87 -31.33 -27.37
CA ALA A 658 8.57 -30.68 -27.15
C ALA A 658 7.42 -31.48 -27.79
N MET A 659 7.62 -31.98 -29.02
CA MET A 659 6.61 -32.80 -29.72
C MET A 659 6.35 -34.12 -28.99
N LEU A 660 7.38 -34.78 -28.45
CA LEU A 660 7.21 -35.99 -27.66
C LEU A 660 6.40 -35.75 -26.39
N ARG A 661 6.66 -34.66 -25.67
CA ARG A 661 5.88 -34.33 -24.47
C ARG A 661 4.41 -34.07 -24.80
N LEU A 662 4.12 -33.41 -25.92
CA LEU A 662 2.75 -33.23 -26.40
C LEU A 662 2.12 -34.56 -26.83
N ALA A 663 2.86 -35.41 -27.54
CA ALA A 663 2.40 -36.73 -27.96
C ALA A 663 2.02 -37.59 -26.75
N ASP A 664 2.92 -37.70 -25.75
CA ASP A 664 2.68 -38.42 -24.50
C ASP A 664 1.38 -37.93 -23.80
N ALA A 665 1.14 -36.62 -23.78
CA ALA A 665 -0.03 -36.04 -23.12
C ALA A 665 -1.36 -36.26 -23.87
N LEU A 666 -1.31 -36.55 -25.16
CA LEU A 666 -2.46 -36.79 -26.03
C LEU A 666 -2.76 -38.28 -26.21
N ASP A 667 -1.76 -39.15 -26.09
CA ASP A 667 -1.84 -40.57 -26.41
C ASP A 667 -2.93 -41.31 -25.62
N ASP A 668 -3.03 -41.01 -24.32
CA ASP A 668 -4.00 -41.63 -23.42
C ASP A 668 -5.40 -40.96 -23.47
N ARG A 669 -5.64 -39.99 -24.36
CA ARG A 669 -6.92 -39.26 -24.43
C ARG A 669 -7.90 -39.86 -25.44
N PRO A 670 -9.21 -39.85 -25.14
CA PRO A 670 -10.23 -40.24 -26.12
C PRO A 670 -10.12 -39.38 -27.39
N GLY A 671 -9.87 -40.03 -28.54
CA GLY A 671 -9.71 -39.37 -29.84
C GLY A 671 -8.34 -38.73 -30.12
N GLY A 672 -7.39 -38.77 -29.18
CA GLY A 672 -6.05 -38.13 -29.32
C GLY A 672 -4.96 -38.99 -29.96
N SER A 673 -5.16 -40.31 -30.03
CA SER A 673 -4.15 -41.28 -30.48
C SER A 673 -3.60 -41.01 -31.90
N ALA A 674 -4.42 -40.59 -32.85
CA ALA A 674 -3.95 -40.29 -34.21
C ALA A 674 -3.03 -39.06 -34.27
N GLU A 675 -3.33 -38.00 -33.50
CA GLU A 675 -2.46 -36.82 -33.40
C GLU A 675 -1.16 -37.17 -32.66
N ALA A 676 -1.25 -37.97 -31.58
CA ALA A 676 -0.10 -38.44 -30.83
C ALA A 676 0.86 -39.26 -31.72
N GLU A 677 0.35 -40.22 -32.50
CA GLU A 677 1.16 -41.02 -33.43
C GLU A 677 1.86 -40.12 -34.47
N SER A 678 1.14 -39.14 -35.04
CA SER A 678 1.74 -38.18 -35.96
C SER A 678 2.88 -37.37 -35.32
N LEU A 679 2.73 -36.97 -34.06
CA LEU A 679 3.75 -36.20 -33.33
C LEU A 679 4.97 -37.06 -32.99
N TYR A 680 4.77 -38.32 -32.58
CA TYR A 680 5.86 -39.28 -32.35
C TYR A 680 6.69 -39.51 -33.62
N VAL A 681 6.03 -39.74 -34.76
CA VAL A 681 6.69 -39.92 -36.06
C VAL A 681 7.43 -38.64 -36.47
N ALA A 682 6.80 -37.47 -36.31
CA ALA A 682 7.44 -36.20 -36.60
C ALA A 682 8.68 -35.97 -35.72
N ALA A 683 8.62 -36.25 -34.41
CA ALA A 683 9.76 -36.12 -33.50
C ALA A 683 10.92 -37.06 -33.87
N LEU A 684 10.63 -38.28 -34.27
CA LEU A 684 11.64 -39.21 -34.75
C LEU A 684 12.29 -38.70 -36.05
N ALA A 685 11.49 -38.23 -37.01
CA ALA A 685 12.00 -37.67 -38.25
C ALA A 685 12.89 -36.43 -38.01
N ASP A 686 12.46 -35.53 -37.12
CA ASP A 686 13.19 -34.30 -36.79
C ASP A 686 14.53 -34.60 -36.13
N THR A 687 14.57 -35.59 -35.21
CA THR A 687 15.81 -35.99 -34.53
C THR A 687 16.76 -36.73 -35.47
N ARG A 688 16.24 -37.60 -36.35
CA ARG A 688 17.03 -38.28 -37.38
C ARG A 688 17.69 -37.30 -38.35
N ALA A 689 16.94 -36.31 -38.82
CA ALA A 689 17.47 -35.28 -39.70
C ALA A 689 18.54 -34.42 -39.01
N ALA A 690 18.39 -34.16 -37.71
CA ALA A 690 19.32 -33.31 -36.96
C ALA A 690 20.62 -34.03 -36.51
N LEU A 691 20.53 -35.29 -36.10
CA LEU A 691 21.61 -36.01 -35.40
C LEU A 691 22.03 -37.33 -36.06
N GLY A 692 21.24 -37.81 -37.03
CA GLY A 692 21.41 -39.13 -37.64
C GLY A 692 20.75 -40.27 -36.87
N ASP A 693 20.71 -41.44 -37.51
CA ASP A 693 20.05 -42.66 -37.01
C ASP A 693 20.78 -43.31 -35.82
N ASP A 694 22.10 -43.20 -35.79
CA ASP A 694 22.99 -43.87 -34.84
C ASP A 694 23.32 -43.00 -33.61
N HIS A 695 22.56 -41.92 -33.36
CA HIS A 695 22.77 -41.05 -32.22
C HIS A 695 21.93 -41.46 -31.00
N ALA A 696 22.51 -41.37 -29.80
CA ALA A 696 21.87 -41.76 -28.54
C ALA A 696 20.52 -41.07 -28.28
N GLU A 697 20.40 -39.78 -28.63
CA GLU A 697 19.13 -39.05 -28.51
C GLU A 697 18.08 -39.54 -29.53
N THR A 698 18.48 -39.88 -30.75
CA THR A 698 17.57 -40.49 -31.74
C THR A 698 17.06 -41.83 -31.24
N ALA A 699 17.94 -42.66 -30.67
CA ALA A 699 17.56 -43.91 -30.03
C ALA A 699 16.57 -43.71 -28.87
N GLN A 700 16.73 -42.64 -28.08
CA GLN A 700 15.75 -42.31 -27.04
C GLN A 700 14.36 -42.02 -27.63
N VAL A 701 14.29 -41.30 -28.76
CA VAL A 701 13.03 -41.08 -29.47
C VAL A 701 12.46 -42.38 -30.04
N MET A 702 13.31 -43.24 -30.62
CA MET A 702 12.90 -44.58 -31.10
C MET A 702 12.27 -45.41 -29.99
N LYS A 703 12.84 -45.40 -28.77
CA LYS A 703 12.24 -46.07 -27.61
C LYS A 703 10.85 -45.53 -27.29
N GLN A 704 10.67 -44.20 -27.26
CA GLN A 704 9.36 -43.60 -26.97
C GLN A 704 8.30 -43.96 -28.03
N VAL A 705 8.68 -43.93 -29.31
CA VAL A 705 7.83 -44.40 -30.41
C VAL A 705 7.50 -45.89 -30.23
N GLY A 706 8.47 -46.72 -29.83
CA GLY A 706 8.25 -48.13 -29.55
C GLY A 706 7.26 -48.36 -28.41
N LEU A 707 7.36 -47.62 -27.31
CA LEU A 707 6.41 -47.69 -26.20
C LEU A 707 4.98 -47.29 -26.62
N MET A 708 4.83 -46.25 -27.45
CA MET A 708 3.53 -45.90 -28.03
C MET A 708 2.98 -47.04 -28.90
N LEU A 709 3.80 -47.63 -29.78
CA LEU A 709 3.38 -48.76 -30.61
C LEU A 709 2.90 -49.95 -29.77
N ALA A 710 3.55 -50.21 -28.63
CA ALA A 710 3.13 -51.25 -27.70
C ALA A 710 1.75 -50.95 -27.09
N ARG A 711 1.52 -49.70 -26.65
CA ARG A 711 0.21 -49.25 -26.14
C ARG A 711 -0.92 -49.37 -27.17
N HIS A 712 -0.62 -49.18 -28.45
CA HIS A 712 -1.56 -49.39 -29.56
C HIS A 712 -1.61 -50.86 -30.06
N GLY A 713 -1.07 -51.81 -29.30
CA GLY A 713 -1.16 -53.24 -29.57
C GLY A 713 -0.17 -53.77 -30.63
N ARG A 714 0.66 -52.91 -31.23
CA ARG A 714 1.68 -53.27 -32.23
C ARG A 714 2.97 -53.76 -31.57
N LYS A 715 2.87 -54.79 -30.72
CA LYS A 715 3.94 -55.27 -29.84
C LYS A 715 5.20 -55.71 -30.58
N THR A 716 5.07 -56.38 -31.73
CA THR A 716 6.23 -56.83 -32.54
C THR A 716 7.01 -55.66 -33.15
N ASP A 717 6.31 -54.61 -33.61
CA ASP A 717 6.94 -53.40 -34.13
C ASP A 717 7.65 -52.63 -33.01
N ALA A 718 7.00 -52.54 -31.84
CA ALA A 718 7.55 -51.94 -30.63
C ALA A 718 8.84 -52.63 -30.20
N GLU A 719 8.83 -53.95 -30.07
CA GLU A 719 10.00 -54.73 -29.67
C GLU A 719 11.18 -54.49 -30.62
N ARG A 720 10.96 -54.61 -31.92
CA ARG A 720 11.98 -54.38 -32.95
C ARG A 720 12.60 -52.99 -32.84
N LEU A 721 11.78 -51.96 -32.63
CA LEU A 721 12.24 -50.59 -32.55
C LEU A 721 13.01 -50.32 -31.24
N ILE A 722 12.55 -50.86 -30.11
CA ILE A 722 13.22 -50.72 -28.81
C ILE A 722 14.55 -51.49 -28.81
N ARG A 723 14.64 -52.69 -29.40
CA ARG A 723 15.91 -53.41 -29.55
C ARG A 723 16.92 -52.62 -30.39
N ARG A 724 16.46 -51.98 -31.47
CA ARG A 724 17.33 -51.09 -32.27
C ARG A 724 17.82 -49.90 -31.45
N ALA A 725 16.93 -49.26 -30.69
CA ALA A 725 17.28 -48.16 -29.79
C ALA A 725 18.34 -48.60 -28.77
N LEU A 726 18.14 -49.77 -28.15
CA LEU A 726 19.05 -50.35 -27.17
C LEU A 726 20.45 -50.58 -27.78
N ALA A 727 20.52 -51.21 -28.94
CA ALA A 727 21.80 -51.47 -29.63
C ALA A 727 22.56 -50.18 -29.98
N VAL A 728 21.85 -49.12 -30.40
CA VAL A 728 22.46 -47.81 -30.64
C VAL A 728 22.98 -47.21 -29.33
N GLN A 729 22.20 -47.24 -28.25
CA GLN A 729 22.62 -46.69 -26.96
C GLN A 729 23.79 -47.47 -26.33
N GLU A 730 23.81 -48.80 -26.42
CA GLU A 730 24.92 -49.61 -25.92
C GLU A 730 26.23 -49.29 -26.64
N ARG A 731 26.17 -49.13 -27.97
CA ARG A 731 27.35 -48.78 -28.78
C ARG A 731 27.83 -47.34 -28.53
N THR A 732 26.91 -46.39 -28.32
CA THR A 732 27.26 -44.95 -28.22
C THR A 732 27.56 -44.48 -26.81
N LEU A 733 26.81 -44.94 -25.81
CA LEU A 733 26.93 -44.53 -24.41
C LEU A 733 27.69 -45.55 -23.57
N GLY A 734 27.76 -46.80 -24.02
CA GLY A 734 28.32 -47.92 -23.28
C GLY A 734 27.26 -48.66 -22.44
N PRO A 735 27.50 -49.94 -22.11
CA PRO A 735 26.49 -50.83 -21.52
C PRO A 735 26.10 -50.44 -20.09
N SER A 736 26.96 -49.75 -19.35
CA SER A 736 26.73 -49.34 -17.96
C SER A 736 25.97 -48.01 -17.82
N HIS A 737 25.62 -47.35 -18.93
CA HIS A 737 24.94 -46.06 -18.88
C HIS A 737 23.47 -46.21 -18.43
N LEU A 738 22.98 -45.31 -17.58
CA LEU A 738 21.63 -45.38 -17.01
C LEU A 738 20.51 -45.46 -18.07
N GLU A 739 20.65 -44.71 -19.17
CA GLU A 739 19.65 -44.76 -20.26
C GLU A 739 19.58 -46.11 -20.95
N VAL A 740 20.69 -46.88 -21.02
CA VAL A 740 20.67 -48.25 -21.56
C VAL A 740 19.81 -49.14 -20.67
N ALA A 741 20.03 -49.11 -19.35
CA ALA A 741 19.24 -49.86 -18.40
C ALA A 741 17.75 -49.47 -18.42
N ARG A 742 17.44 -48.17 -18.60
CA ARG A 742 16.05 -47.71 -18.77
C ARG A 742 15.41 -48.26 -20.04
N THR A 743 16.13 -48.29 -21.16
CA THR A 743 15.64 -48.88 -22.40
C THR A 743 15.46 -50.39 -22.28
N MET A 744 16.32 -51.07 -21.52
CA MET A 744 16.14 -52.48 -21.18
C MET A 744 14.87 -52.72 -20.38
N MET A 745 14.57 -51.89 -19.37
CA MET A 745 13.30 -52.00 -18.64
C MET A 745 12.10 -51.84 -19.58
N SER A 746 12.10 -50.83 -20.45
CA SER A 746 11.06 -50.67 -21.47
C SER A 746 10.96 -51.86 -22.44
N LEU A 747 12.07 -52.49 -22.80
CA LEU A 747 12.08 -53.72 -23.60
C LEU A 747 11.46 -54.89 -22.81
N GLY A 748 11.81 -55.04 -21.54
CA GLY A 748 11.27 -56.06 -20.66
C GLY A 748 9.76 -55.93 -20.51
N GLU A 749 9.22 -54.72 -20.39
CA GLU A 749 7.78 -54.45 -20.35
C GLU A 749 7.09 -54.96 -21.62
N VAL A 750 7.60 -54.57 -22.79
CA VAL A 750 7.04 -54.99 -24.09
C VAL A 750 7.13 -56.50 -24.29
N LEU A 751 8.23 -57.14 -23.86
CA LEU A 751 8.41 -58.59 -23.92
C LEU A 751 7.43 -59.33 -22.99
N ARG A 752 7.24 -58.83 -21.76
CA ARG A 752 6.29 -59.40 -20.80
C ARG A 752 4.87 -59.32 -21.36
N ASP A 753 4.46 -58.17 -21.88
CA ASP A 753 3.16 -57.98 -22.49
C ASP A 753 2.97 -58.82 -23.77
N GLY A 754 4.07 -59.12 -24.47
CA GLY A 754 4.10 -60.03 -25.62
C GLY A 754 4.04 -61.52 -25.27
N GLY A 755 4.07 -61.88 -23.98
CA GLY A 755 4.05 -63.28 -23.50
C GLY A 755 5.44 -63.92 -23.34
N TYR A 756 6.52 -63.18 -23.54
CA TYR A 756 7.91 -63.65 -23.42
C TYR A 756 8.46 -63.45 -21.99
N SER A 757 7.73 -63.89 -20.97
CA SER A 757 8.02 -63.58 -19.55
C SER A 757 9.42 -63.99 -19.09
N ALA A 758 9.95 -65.11 -19.57
CA ALA A 758 11.30 -65.58 -19.20
C ALA A 758 12.43 -64.74 -19.83
N GLU A 759 12.20 -64.13 -20.98
CA GLU A 759 13.15 -63.17 -21.54
C GLU A 759 13.04 -61.81 -20.84
N ALA A 760 11.83 -61.33 -20.61
CA ALA A 760 11.58 -60.11 -19.86
C ALA A 760 12.28 -60.11 -18.49
N GLU A 761 12.15 -61.20 -17.72
CA GLU A 761 12.80 -61.35 -16.41
C GLU A 761 14.34 -61.28 -16.49
N ARG A 762 14.93 -61.89 -17.53
CA ARG A 762 16.39 -61.80 -17.77
C ARG A 762 16.81 -60.36 -18.09
N VAL A 763 16.04 -59.67 -18.94
CA VAL A 763 16.32 -58.28 -19.31
C VAL A 763 16.19 -57.33 -18.10
N PHE A 764 15.16 -57.51 -17.27
CA PHE A 764 15.00 -56.72 -16.03
C PHE A 764 16.14 -56.98 -15.04
N THR A 765 16.57 -58.24 -14.90
CA THR A 765 17.68 -58.61 -14.01
C THR A 765 19.00 -58.01 -14.50
N ASP A 766 19.30 -58.08 -15.80
CA ASP A 766 20.50 -57.44 -16.36
C ASP A 766 20.46 -55.92 -16.20
N ALA A 767 19.30 -55.29 -16.39
CA ALA A 767 19.12 -53.86 -16.13
C ALA A 767 19.40 -53.51 -14.66
N ALA A 768 18.86 -54.29 -13.71
CA ALA A 768 19.12 -54.11 -12.29
C ALA A 768 20.60 -54.28 -11.95
N THR A 769 21.28 -55.30 -12.49
CA THR A 769 22.72 -55.54 -12.30
C THR A 769 23.54 -54.35 -12.80
N ARG A 770 23.25 -53.83 -13.99
CA ARG A 770 23.95 -52.66 -14.56
C ARG A 770 23.74 -51.40 -13.72
N ILE A 771 22.52 -51.16 -13.22
CA ILE A 771 22.24 -50.02 -12.34
C ILE A 771 22.95 -50.20 -11.00
N GLY A 772 22.87 -51.38 -10.39
CA GLY A 772 23.51 -51.70 -9.11
C GLY A 772 25.03 -51.55 -9.17
N GLY A 773 25.65 -51.95 -10.28
CA GLY A 773 27.09 -51.80 -10.50
C GLY A 773 27.55 -50.36 -10.78
N SER A 774 26.68 -49.49 -11.30
CA SER A 774 27.04 -48.11 -11.68
C SER A 774 26.64 -47.05 -10.65
N LEU A 775 25.44 -47.15 -10.08
CA LEU A 775 24.86 -46.16 -9.16
C LEU A 775 24.69 -46.70 -7.72
N GLY A 776 24.93 -47.99 -7.51
CA GLY A 776 24.69 -48.66 -6.24
C GLY A 776 23.25 -49.18 -6.10
N THR A 777 23.06 -50.08 -5.13
CA THR A 777 21.78 -50.77 -4.88
C THR A 777 20.84 -50.02 -3.95
N ASP A 778 21.22 -48.81 -3.52
CA ASP A 778 20.39 -47.87 -2.77
C ASP A 778 19.84 -46.74 -3.66
N HIS A 779 20.14 -46.75 -4.96
CA HIS A 779 19.68 -45.72 -5.88
C HIS A 779 18.21 -45.95 -6.30
N PRO A 780 17.36 -44.91 -6.42
CA PRO A 780 15.96 -45.07 -6.83
C PRO A 780 15.75 -45.77 -8.19
N ALA A 781 16.68 -45.60 -9.15
CA ALA A 781 16.62 -46.32 -10.41
C ALA A 781 16.78 -47.84 -10.26
N TYR A 782 17.51 -48.29 -9.23
CA TYR A 782 17.61 -49.72 -8.91
C TYR A 782 16.27 -50.24 -8.42
N SER A 783 15.58 -49.44 -7.59
CA SER A 783 14.22 -49.72 -7.12
C SER A 783 13.23 -49.93 -8.27
N ALA A 784 13.26 -49.07 -9.30
CA ALA A 784 12.41 -49.23 -10.50
C ALA A 784 12.66 -50.57 -11.23
N ALA A 785 13.92 -51.01 -11.32
CA ALA A 785 14.22 -52.32 -11.91
C ALA A 785 13.72 -53.47 -11.02
N LEU A 786 13.85 -53.35 -9.69
CA LEU A 786 13.31 -54.32 -8.74
C LEU A 786 11.78 -54.44 -8.84
N GLU A 787 11.07 -53.34 -9.12
CA GLU A 787 9.62 -53.33 -9.28
C GLU A 787 9.19 -54.24 -10.41
N HIS A 788 9.78 -54.09 -11.60
CA HIS A 788 9.50 -54.96 -12.74
C HIS A 788 9.84 -56.44 -12.48
N ILE A 789 10.93 -56.72 -11.76
CA ILE A 789 11.28 -58.10 -11.36
C ILE A 789 10.24 -58.64 -10.37
N ALA A 790 9.84 -57.85 -9.38
CA ALA A 790 8.86 -58.24 -8.38
C ALA A 790 7.49 -58.52 -8.99
N GLU A 791 7.05 -57.70 -9.95
CA GLU A 791 5.83 -57.93 -10.72
C GLU A 791 5.89 -59.24 -11.53
N SER A 792 7.00 -59.49 -12.24
CA SER A 792 7.19 -60.73 -13.00
C SER A 792 7.16 -61.97 -12.09
N LEU A 793 7.85 -61.92 -10.95
CA LEU A 793 7.83 -62.99 -9.94
C LEU A 793 6.43 -63.19 -9.36
N ALA A 794 5.70 -62.10 -9.09
CA ALA A 794 4.34 -62.18 -8.60
C ALA A 794 3.41 -62.84 -9.64
N GLN A 795 3.49 -62.48 -10.93
CA GLN A 795 2.71 -63.11 -12.00
C GLN A 795 2.94 -64.62 -12.06
N ARG A 796 4.18 -65.08 -11.87
CA ARG A 796 4.57 -66.49 -11.84
C ARG A 796 4.22 -67.22 -10.54
N GLY A 797 3.69 -66.52 -9.54
CA GLY A 797 3.33 -67.08 -8.24
C GLY A 797 4.50 -67.19 -7.23
N ALA A 798 5.68 -66.67 -7.54
CA ALA A 798 6.81 -66.59 -6.62
C ALA A 798 6.65 -65.41 -5.63
N LEU A 799 5.57 -65.48 -4.84
CA LEU A 799 5.09 -64.36 -4.03
C LEU A 799 6.07 -63.97 -2.91
N ASP A 800 6.80 -64.91 -2.30
CA ASP A 800 7.75 -64.60 -1.23
C ASP A 800 8.95 -63.79 -1.74
N SER A 801 9.49 -64.17 -2.90
CA SER A 801 10.56 -63.43 -3.56
C SER A 801 10.09 -62.04 -3.98
N ALA A 802 8.87 -61.92 -4.54
CA ALA A 802 8.28 -60.63 -4.86
C ALA A 802 8.12 -59.74 -3.61
N ALA A 803 7.60 -60.28 -2.50
CA ALA A 803 7.44 -59.55 -1.25
C ALA A 803 8.79 -59.08 -0.66
N ALA A 804 9.86 -59.89 -0.79
CA ALA A 804 11.20 -59.50 -0.38
C ALA A 804 11.73 -58.30 -1.19
N LEU A 805 11.52 -58.28 -2.50
CA LEU A 805 11.88 -57.16 -3.35
C LEU A 805 11.09 -55.89 -2.99
N TYR A 806 9.79 -55.99 -2.77
CA TYR A 806 8.97 -54.86 -2.31
C TYR A 806 9.46 -54.26 -0.98
N ARG A 807 9.84 -55.09 0.00
CA ARG A 807 10.44 -54.60 1.25
C ARG A 807 11.75 -53.86 1.00
N ARG A 808 12.61 -54.38 0.12
CA ARG A 808 13.87 -53.71 -0.26
C ARG A 808 13.61 -52.37 -0.91
N MET A 809 12.64 -52.28 -1.82
CA MET A 809 12.23 -51.03 -2.45
C MET A 809 11.71 -50.00 -1.43
N ILE A 810 10.90 -50.41 -0.45
CA ILE A 810 10.45 -49.55 0.65
C ILE A 810 11.65 -48.99 1.42
N THR A 811 12.65 -49.82 1.75
CA THR A 811 13.87 -49.35 2.43
C THR A 811 14.62 -48.29 1.63
N ILE A 812 14.78 -48.49 0.31
CA ILE A 812 15.46 -47.54 -0.59
C ILE A 812 14.73 -46.20 -0.62
N TRP A 813 13.42 -46.19 -0.81
CA TRP A 813 12.66 -44.94 -0.89
C TRP A 813 12.47 -44.26 0.47
N ALA A 814 12.32 -45.04 1.55
CA ALA A 814 12.21 -44.51 2.90
C ALA A 814 13.49 -43.84 3.39
N SER A 815 14.68 -44.36 3.03
CA SER A 815 15.95 -43.70 3.36
C SER A 815 16.16 -42.41 2.55
N THR A 816 15.58 -42.34 1.35
CA THR A 816 15.80 -41.24 0.41
C THR A 816 14.86 -40.05 0.62
N PHE A 817 13.56 -40.31 0.80
CA PHE A 817 12.52 -39.27 0.92
C PHE A 817 11.75 -39.35 2.25
N GLY A 818 12.11 -40.28 3.11
CA GLY A 818 11.37 -40.58 4.33
C GLY A 818 10.31 -41.67 4.14
N PRO A 819 9.88 -42.33 5.23
CA PRO A 819 8.91 -43.43 5.19
C PRO A 819 7.52 -43.01 4.70
N GLU A 820 7.23 -41.71 4.73
CA GLU A 820 5.96 -41.11 4.34
C GLU A 820 5.96 -40.50 2.94
N ALA A 821 6.98 -40.70 2.09
CA ALA A 821 6.92 -40.22 0.71
C ALA A 821 5.85 -40.97 -0.11
N GLY A 822 5.17 -40.31 -1.06
CA GLY A 822 4.08 -40.92 -1.84
C GLY A 822 4.52 -42.17 -2.60
N ILE A 823 5.69 -42.11 -3.24
CA ILE A 823 6.30 -43.27 -3.88
C ILE A 823 6.57 -44.45 -2.92
N THR A 824 6.95 -44.19 -1.66
CA THR A 824 7.08 -45.25 -0.63
C THR A 824 5.72 -45.90 -0.34
N ARG A 825 4.63 -45.12 -0.36
CA ARG A 825 3.26 -45.61 -0.14
C ARG A 825 2.75 -46.45 -1.31
N GLU A 826 3.06 -46.05 -2.55
CA GLU A 826 2.71 -46.83 -3.74
C GLU A 826 3.37 -48.23 -3.69
N ILE A 827 4.65 -48.28 -3.31
CA ILE A 827 5.38 -49.54 -3.16
C ILE A 827 4.84 -50.38 -1.99
N LYS A 828 4.40 -49.75 -0.88
CA LYS A 828 3.66 -50.44 0.20
C LYS A 828 2.34 -51.05 -0.30
N ALA A 829 1.62 -50.37 -1.18
CA ALA A 829 0.40 -50.91 -1.80
C ALA A 829 0.72 -52.11 -2.72
N GLY A 830 1.83 -52.06 -3.47
CA GLY A 830 2.34 -53.21 -4.23
C GLY A 830 2.65 -54.42 -3.34
N LEU A 831 3.34 -54.21 -2.21
CA LEU A 831 3.57 -55.24 -1.19
C LEU A 831 2.26 -55.80 -0.65
N ALA A 832 1.28 -54.94 -0.35
CA ALA A 832 -0.03 -55.35 0.14
C ALA A 832 -0.75 -56.25 -0.87
N GLY A 833 -0.67 -55.96 -2.17
CA GLY A 833 -1.19 -56.80 -3.24
C GLY A 833 -0.56 -58.19 -3.27
N VAL A 834 0.77 -58.27 -3.13
CA VAL A 834 1.48 -59.56 -3.05
C VAL A 834 1.08 -60.35 -1.79
N LEU A 835 1.02 -59.70 -0.62
CA LEU A 835 0.60 -60.35 0.64
C LEU A 835 -0.86 -60.84 0.58
N ALA A 836 -1.75 -60.10 -0.10
CA ALA A 836 -3.12 -60.53 -0.32
C ALA A 836 -3.19 -61.85 -1.12
N ARG A 837 -2.34 -61.99 -2.15
CA ARG A 837 -2.21 -63.22 -2.94
C ARG A 837 -1.60 -64.38 -2.12
N GLN A 838 -0.77 -64.07 -1.13
CA GLN A 838 -0.27 -65.04 -0.13
C GLN A 838 -1.32 -65.43 0.92
N ARG A 839 -2.56 -64.92 0.84
CA ARG A 839 -3.61 -65.08 1.86
C ARG A 839 -3.26 -64.45 3.23
N ARG A 840 -2.27 -63.58 3.30
CA ARG A 840 -1.89 -62.82 4.51
C ARG A 840 -2.72 -61.55 4.64
N PHE A 841 -4.03 -61.74 4.76
CA PHE A 841 -5.01 -60.67 4.55
C PHE A 841 -4.95 -59.53 5.57
N ALA A 842 -4.69 -59.85 6.85
CA ALA A 842 -4.60 -58.82 7.89
C ALA A 842 -3.40 -57.88 7.67
N GLU A 843 -2.26 -58.43 7.27
CA GLU A 843 -1.07 -57.62 6.96
C GLU A 843 -1.26 -56.79 5.70
N ALA A 844 -1.88 -57.37 4.67
CA ALA A 844 -2.24 -56.66 3.45
C ALA A 844 -3.21 -55.49 3.74
N ASP A 845 -4.21 -55.69 4.61
CA ASP A 845 -5.14 -54.63 4.99
C ASP A 845 -4.43 -53.48 5.72
N THR A 846 -3.54 -53.79 6.66
CA THR A 846 -2.73 -52.78 7.36
C THR A 846 -1.91 -51.96 6.39
N LEU A 847 -1.21 -52.60 5.45
CA LEU A 847 -0.40 -51.88 4.46
C LEU A 847 -1.24 -51.05 3.48
N TYR A 848 -2.39 -51.56 3.03
CA TYR A 848 -3.28 -50.77 2.18
C TYR A 848 -3.87 -49.57 2.91
N ARG A 849 -4.27 -49.73 4.19
CA ARG A 849 -4.77 -48.62 5.02
C ARG A 849 -3.69 -47.58 5.31
N ASP A 850 -2.47 -48.03 5.58
CA ASP A 850 -1.30 -47.15 5.75
C ASP A 850 -1.06 -46.35 4.46
N ALA A 851 -1.00 -47.03 3.31
CA ALA A 851 -0.87 -46.38 2.01
C ALA A 851 -1.98 -45.36 1.73
N LEU A 852 -3.25 -45.70 2.00
CA LEU A 852 -4.40 -44.81 1.79
C LEU A 852 -4.44 -43.62 2.75
N THR A 853 -4.17 -43.84 4.04
CA THR A 853 -4.14 -42.78 5.05
C THR A 853 -3.13 -41.73 4.64
N SER A 854 -1.96 -42.18 4.23
CA SER A 854 -0.90 -41.26 3.84
C SER A 854 -1.11 -40.67 2.43
N LEU A 855 -1.78 -41.36 1.50
CA LEU A 855 -2.16 -40.79 0.18
C LEU A 855 -3.25 -39.70 0.30
N HIS A 856 -4.28 -39.89 1.14
CA HIS A 856 -5.32 -38.87 1.37
C HIS A 856 -4.77 -37.60 2.04
N ALA A 857 -3.66 -37.70 2.79
CA ALA A 857 -3.05 -36.56 3.43
C ALA A 857 -2.49 -35.52 2.43
N VAL A 858 -2.23 -35.93 1.18
CA VAL A 858 -1.58 -35.09 0.16
C VAL A 858 -2.30 -35.07 -1.20
N THR A 859 -3.20 -36.01 -1.46
CA THR A 859 -3.88 -36.13 -2.76
C THR A 859 -5.37 -36.38 -2.60
N ALA A 860 -6.17 -35.91 -3.56
CA ALA A 860 -7.61 -36.12 -3.57
C ALA A 860 -7.99 -37.56 -3.94
N ASP A 861 -9.18 -38.02 -3.52
CA ASP A 861 -9.72 -39.35 -3.80
C ASP A 861 -9.75 -39.73 -5.29
N SER A 862 -9.79 -38.74 -6.18
CA SER A 862 -9.77 -38.92 -7.62
C SER A 862 -8.39 -39.28 -8.19
N HIS A 863 -7.33 -39.20 -7.39
CA HIS A 863 -5.95 -39.46 -7.84
C HIS A 863 -5.77 -40.93 -8.24
N ARG A 864 -5.02 -41.18 -9.33
CA ARG A 864 -4.84 -42.54 -9.90
C ARG A 864 -4.31 -43.54 -8.87
N ALA A 865 -3.33 -43.12 -8.06
CA ALA A 865 -2.74 -43.94 -7.01
C ALA A 865 -3.78 -44.36 -5.96
N VAL A 866 -4.59 -43.41 -5.46
CA VAL A 866 -5.66 -43.66 -4.48
C VAL A 866 -6.69 -44.65 -5.04
N ARG A 867 -7.15 -44.42 -6.28
CA ARG A 867 -8.11 -45.31 -6.95
C ARG A 867 -7.54 -46.72 -7.16
N ARG A 868 -6.25 -46.84 -7.50
CA ARG A 868 -5.55 -48.12 -7.58
C ARG A 868 -5.48 -48.82 -6.22
N THR A 869 -5.12 -48.12 -5.16
CA THR A 869 -5.08 -48.68 -3.80
C THR A 869 -6.47 -49.17 -3.36
N TYR A 870 -7.53 -48.40 -3.64
CA TYR A 870 -8.91 -48.84 -3.40
C TYR A 870 -9.29 -50.10 -4.17
N ALA A 871 -8.91 -50.21 -5.43
CA ALA A 871 -9.20 -51.40 -6.20
C ALA A 871 -8.40 -52.62 -5.72
N GLY A 872 -7.16 -52.43 -5.28
CA GLY A 872 -6.36 -53.44 -4.59
C GLY A 872 -7.02 -53.93 -3.29
N MET A 873 -7.57 -53.01 -2.49
CA MET A 873 -8.39 -53.37 -1.32
C MET A 873 -9.66 -54.12 -1.70
N ALA A 874 -10.36 -53.71 -2.77
CA ALA A 874 -11.56 -54.41 -3.22
C ALA A 874 -11.25 -55.89 -3.55
N THR A 875 -10.12 -56.14 -4.23
CA THR A 875 -9.63 -57.50 -4.52
C THR A 875 -9.25 -58.26 -3.25
N LEU A 876 -8.56 -57.60 -2.31
CA LEU A 876 -8.21 -58.18 -0.99
C LEU A 876 -9.46 -58.62 -0.22
N TYR A 877 -10.43 -57.73 -0.02
CA TYR A 877 -11.63 -58.02 0.78
C TYR A 877 -12.52 -59.07 0.11
N ALA A 878 -12.57 -59.11 -1.23
CA ALA A 878 -13.24 -60.18 -1.95
C ALA A 878 -12.56 -61.54 -1.70
N ALA A 879 -11.23 -61.60 -1.82
CA ALA A 879 -10.46 -62.82 -1.57
C ALA A 879 -10.49 -63.28 -0.10
N TRP A 880 -10.72 -62.34 0.84
CA TRP A 880 -10.86 -62.60 2.27
C TRP A 880 -12.29 -63.01 2.69
N GLY A 881 -13.26 -63.06 1.75
CA GLY A 881 -14.63 -63.44 2.05
C GLY A 881 -15.45 -62.34 2.73
N LYS A 882 -15.15 -61.07 2.46
CA LYS A 882 -15.85 -59.88 2.99
C LYS A 882 -16.48 -59.06 1.84
N PRO A 883 -17.57 -59.55 1.22
CA PRO A 883 -18.13 -58.97 0.00
C PRO A 883 -18.67 -57.54 0.18
N ASP A 884 -19.22 -57.20 1.34
CA ASP A 884 -19.75 -55.85 1.61
C ASP A 884 -18.63 -54.81 1.62
N SER A 885 -17.53 -55.10 2.31
CA SER A 885 -16.33 -54.26 2.30
C SER A 885 -15.73 -54.15 0.90
N ALA A 886 -15.69 -55.26 0.16
CA ALA A 886 -15.22 -55.27 -1.23
C ALA A 886 -16.08 -54.36 -2.12
N ALA A 887 -17.40 -54.36 -1.95
CA ALA A 887 -18.31 -53.49 -2.68
C ALA A 887 -18.10 -52.00 -2.36
N VAL A 888 -17.83 -51.66 -1.09
CA VAL A 888 -17.49 -50.29 -0.68
C VAL A 888 -16.24 -49.79 -1.40
N TYR A 889 -15.16 -50.57 -1.37
CA TYR A 889 -13.90 -50.16 -2.01
C TYR A 889 -13.97 -50.19 -3.53
N ARG A 890 -14.75 -51.10 -4.12
CA ARG A 890 -15.02 -51.12 -5.57
C ARG A 890 -15.73 -49.85 -6.04
N ARG A 891 -16.70 -49.34 -5.26
CA ARG A 891 -17.35 -48.05 -5.55
C ARG A 891 -16.37 -46.89 -5.47
N ARG A 892 -15.47 -46.89 -4.49
CA ARG A 892 -14.44 -45.84 -4.34
C ARG A 892 -13.35 -45.89 -5.41
N ALA A 893 -13.04 -47.07 -5.93
CA ALA A 893 -12.13 -47.23 -7.05
C ALA A 893 -12.66 -46.61 -8.35
N GLY A 894 -13.99 -46.61 -8.58
CA GLY A 894 -14.60 -46.15 -9.84
C GLY A 894 -14.19 -47.01 -11.05
N ASP A 895 -14.27 -46.44 -12.26
CA ASP A 895 -13.80 -47.07 -13.53
C ASP A 895 -12.27 -47.15 -13.62
N VAL A 896 -11.63 -47.87 -12.70
CA VAL A 896 -10.25 -48.34 -12.91
C VAL A 896 -10.37 -49.71 -13.54
N ASP A 897 -9.77 -49.89 -14.73
CA ASP A 897 -9.70 -51.22 -15.31
C ASP A 897 -8.93 -52.12 -14.34
N LEU A 898 -9.56 -53.20 -13.88
CA LEU A 898 -8.93 -54.12 -12.92
C LEU A 898 -7.70 -54.81 -13.54
N ARG A 899 -7.56 -54.79 -14.88
CA ARG A 899 -6.37 -55.24 -15.61
C ARG A 899 -5.17 -54.30 -15.43
N ASP A 900 -5.40 -53.03 -15.11
CA ASP A 900 -4.36 -52.02 -14.81
C ASP A 900 -3.82 -52.12 -13.38
N LEU A 901 -4.43 -52.97 -12.54
CA LEU A 901 -3.95 -53.21 -11.18
C LEU A 901 -2.80 -54.20 -11.15
N TRP A 902 -2.85 -55.20 -12.04
CA TRP A 902 -1.85 -56.24 -12.27
C TRP A 902 -2.12 -56.85 -13.66
N PRO A 903 -1.19 -56.80 -14.62
CA PRO A 903 -1.24 -57.71 -15.77
C PRO A 903 -1.08 -59.16 -15.33
#